data_AF-A0A2E9QFJ4-F1
#
_entry.id   AF-A0A2E9QFJ4-F1
#
_cell.length_a   1.000
_cell.length_b   1.000
_cell.length_c   1.000
_cell.angle_alpha   90.00
_cell.angle_beta   90.00
_cell.angle_gamma   90.00
#
_symmetry.space_group_name_H-M   'P 1'
#
loop_
_entity.id
_entity.type
_entity.pdbx_description
1 polymer ?
#
loop_
_entity_poly.entity_id
_entity_poly.type
_entity_poly.pdbx_seq_one_letter_code
_entity_poly.pdbx_strand_id
1 'polypeptide(L)'
;MKNRNGVFFLPGGTRSRVGDVDQTFGMPSPVHSGKLLRSGLRALVATALLFSSVLFAEPGFDPSSVRPSGCDGNQMDCGYNPTAPAAMRSVPLAPSTQIRHRGLPSSVDLSSRMPPVGNQGRQGSCVAWAVAYAAKSYQEHVERNWQYDSPVRGGSGQRVFSPAYVYNQINGGRDNGSVIDDAMRVAVQQGIAPWAAMPYNEGDYRRQPSSGARQQAQSFKAKSFKRIPYHNLDAVKAELSSGNPVVFGVPVDDAFYNLRAGQVYDRKGGQNYGGHAMTLVGYDDNKRSPNGDVGAFKLINSWGTQWGDRGYGWISYRMWKQLNPYIMVMYDVQESNPSPGPGPGPNPGPEQSDKIQPPANVSASRGTYSDRVEISWSAVSGAVVYVVFRAEPGGQGFEEIAYAETTVHSDTTVQPGVSYKYLVIAVASEDNYSDPEQSRIVEGFAQAGGTSAPTKVTGLDASLRAVAGVSVALNWNTVSGANRYQIARYNAATESWSVIGTSTSPAYNDSNPGRNTITAYAVRAINSKGAGEWSEPVQINLPGQATKPEKPGSVQASRGIYNDRIELEWSAVPGATHYGLFRYDYGRKVWEGPQTIRSNRFTDRDGNVKSGRWFAYVVVAANEAGNSAYSQPALGRANPNAQRAGLILPPPNNVRSSMTGETVRIDWDAVKGASEYYVFRTQVRGKGFLDAMTGSDYEYVASVPAGKTSFSEKVPGKPGDLFFYVIRTKSDLGGESENSDKVSAYRNPEVVQKKHRFMPGTGLQRFTGDWKGEFFDGKMRPVEVTISADQDRFTVSMKTDGGTSRFSGRYAAKSDVLEAGSIRILADEQDGILYLESDESVPILSGRTVTVTRIE
;
A
#
# COMPACT_ATOMS: atom_id res chain seq x y z
N MET A 1 53.72 36.40 -0.60
CA MET A 1 54.31 37.46 0.24
C MET A 1 53.92 37.22 1.70
N LYS A 2 54.66 37.73 2.69
CA LYS A 2 54.44 37.50 4.13
C LYS A 2 53.58 38.60 4.78
N ASN A 3 52.84 38.26 5.84
CA ASN A 3 52.80 38.93 7.17
C ASN A 3 51.95 38.02 8.11
N ARG A 4 52.29 37.64 9.36
CA ARG A 4 52.90 38.28 10.56
C ARG A 4 52.00 39.35 11.21
N ASN A 5 51.78 39.44 12.54
CA ASN A 5 52.10 38.60 13.73
C ASN A 5 50.77 38.30 14.49
N GLY A 6 50.63 37.75 15.71
CA GLY A 6 51.47 37.29 16.85
C GLY A 6 50.52 36.69 17.93
N VAL A 7 50.78 36.53 19.25
CA VAL A 7 51.92 36.69 20.18
C VAL A 7 51.72 35.65 21.34
N PHE A 8 52.75 35.31 22.13
CA PHE A 8 52.70 34.39 23.30
C PHE A 8 52.63 35.12 24.65
N PHE A 9 52.06 34.50 25.71
CA PHE A 9 52.57 34.55 27.10
C PHE A 9 51.95 33.44 28.02
N LEU A 10 52.77 32.91 28.93
CA LEU A 10 52.47 32.10 30.14
C LEU A 10 53.18 32.82 31.34
N PRO A 11 53.15 32.41 32.64
CA PRO A 11 52.68 31.17 33.29
C PRO A 11 51.93 31.38 34.64
N GLY A 12 51.85 30.35 35.50
CA GLY A 12 50.96 30.24 36.67
C GLY A 12 51.32 30.96 37.98
N GLY A 13 50.59 30.65 39.07
CA GLY A 13 50.73 31.26 40.41
C GLY A 13 49.77 30.64 41.45
N THR A 14 50.11 30.65 42.75
CA THR A 14 49.44 29.85 43.81
C THR A 14 48.84 30.67 44.97
N ARG A 15 48.03 29.98 45.82
CA ARG A 15 47.80 30.13 47.28
C ARG A 15 46.58 30.90 47.88
N SER A 16 45.80 30.13 48.66
CA SER A 16 45.35 30.34 50.06
C SER A 16 44.32 31.39 50.50
N ARG A 17 43.24 30.94 51.18
CA ARG A 17 42.82 31.17 52.60
C ARG A 17 41.51 30.38 52.83
N VAL A 18 41.34 29.50 53.84
CA VAL A 18 41.35 29.63 55.32
C VAL A 18 40.13 30.37 55.88
N GLY A 19 39.39 29.68 56.76
CA GLY A 19 38.23 30.17 57.52
C GLY A 19 37.60 29.07 58.38
N ASP A 20 38.23 28.75 59.52
CA ASP A 20 37.68 27.84 60.55
C ASP A 20 36.63 28.55 61.42
N VAL A 21 35.62 27.80 61.91
CA VAL A 21 35.05 27.96 63.25
C VAL A 21 34.68 26.57 63.80
N ASP A 22 34.94 26.36 65.09
CA ASP A 22 34.90 25.09 65.83
C ASP A 22 33.80 25.08 66.92
N GLN A 23 33.73 24.00 67.73
CA GLN A 23 32.89 23.68 68.92
C GLN A 23 31.79 22.62 68.66
N THR A 24 31.78 21.38 69.20
CA THR A 24 31.88 20.84 70.60
C THR A 24 30.73 21.30 71.50
N PHE A 25 30.05 20.54 72.38
CA PHE A 25 30.23 19.27 73.11
C PHE A 25 28.89 18.46 73.11
N GLY A 26 28.69 17.24 73.64
CA GLY A 26 29.51 16.26 74.37
C GLY A 26 28.62 15.10 74.89
N MET A 27 29.21 14.02 75.45
CA MET A 27 28.45 12.97 76.18
C MET A 27 28.02 13.45 77.58
N PRO A 28 27.03 12.80 78.23
CA PRO A 28 27.39 11.74 79.19
C PRO A 28 26.38 10.55 79.31
N SER A 29 26.91 9.40 79.73
CA SER A 29 26.19 8.38 80.53
C SER A 29 26.56 8.58 82.03
N PRO A 30 26.16 7.78 83.06
CA PRO A 30 25.47 6.46 83.04
C PRO A 30 24.50 6.22 84.26
N VAL A 31 24.20 4.93 84.56
CA VAL A 31 23.95 4.32 85.92
C VAL A 31 22.50 4.03 86.42
N HIS A 32 22.13 2.73 86.31
CA HIS A 32 21.49 1.84 87.33
C HIS A 32 19.98 1.98 87.70
N SER A 33 19.27 0.94 88.21
CA SER A 33 19.64 -0.47 88.53
C SER A 33 18.44 -1.43 88.73
N GLY A 34 18.63 -2.73 88.43
CA GLY A 34 17.97 -3.89 89.07
C GLY A 34 16.55 -4.27 88.57
N LYS A 35 16.13 -5.55 88.51
CA LYS A 35 16.73 -6.85 88.90
C LYS A 35 16.05 -8.00 88.10
N LEU A 36 16.82 -9.06 87.76
CA LEU A 36 16.51 -10.53 87.82
C LEU A 36 15.15 -11.05 87.24
N LEU A 37 14.99 -12.14 86.48
CA LEU A 37 15.75 -13.30 85.96
C LEU A 37 15.00 -13.82 84.69
N ARG A 38 15.28 -14.92 83.96
CA ARG A 38 16.13 -16.12 84.12
C ARG A 38 16.61 -16.62 82.72
N SER A 39 17.46 -17.65 82.73
CA SER A 39 17.90 -18.60 81.67
C SER A 39 17.13 -18.70 80.31
N GLY A 40 17.81 -18.93 79.18
CA GLY A 40 19.25 -19.22 79.10
C GLY A 40 19.91 -19.44 77.72
N LEU A 41 21.23 -19.60 77.83
CA LEU A 41 22.23 -20.14 76.89
C LEU A 41 22.23 -19.69 75.42
N ARG A 42 23.12 -18.74 75.11
CA ARG A 42 23.86 -18.70 73.83
C ARG A 42 25.33 -18.42 74.11
N ALA A 43 26.22 -19.29 73.63
CA ALA A 43 27.67 -19.11 73.67
C ALA A 43 28.18 -18.77 72.27
N LEU A 44 29.18 -17.89 72.16
CA LEU A 44 29.97 -17.74 70.94
C LEU A 44 30.98 -18.89 70.84
N VAL A 45 31.05 -19.53 69.68
CA VAL A 45 32.27 -20.16 69.15
C VAL A 45 32.32 -19.88 67.65
N ALA A 46 33.49 -19.49 67.14
CA ALA A 46 33.72 -19.34 65.71
C ALA A 46 34.10 -20.69 65.10
N THR A 47 33.33 -21.16 64.12
CA THR A 47 33.69 -22.33 63.29
C THR A 47 33.25 -22.08 61.86
N ALA A 48 34.09 -22.44 60.89
CA ALA A 48 33.76 -22.31 59.48
C ALA A 48 32.59 -23.21 59.09
N LEU A 49 31.68 -22.68 58.26
CA LEU A 49 30.66 -23.47 57.57
C LEU A 49 30.78 -23.25 56.07
N LEU A 50 31.10 -24.34 55.37
CA LEU A 50 31.01 -24.47 53.92
C LEU A 50 29.56 -24.23 53.50
N PHE A 51 29.27 -23.09 52.87
CA PHE A 51 28.09 -23.00 52.03
C PHE A 51 28.37 -23.73 50.73
N SER A 52 28.02 -25.01 50.69
CA SER A 52 27.77 -25.70 49.44
C SER A 52 26.64 -24.98 48.72
N SER A 53 27.00 -24.17 47.72
CA SER A 53 26.03 -23.65 46.76
C SER A 53 25.47 -24.83 45.98
N VAL A 54 24.39 -25.42 46.48
CA VAL A 54 23.53 -26.28 45.68
C VAL A 54 22.98 -25.40 44.57
N LEU A 55 23.66 -25.45 43.43
CA LEU A 55 23.10 -25.03 42.15
C LEU A 55 21.90 -25.94 41.90
N PHE A 56 20.73 -25.51 42.38
CA PHE A 56 19.46 -26.00 41.89
C PHE A 56 19.42 -25.62 40.41
N ALA A 57 19.79 -26.56 39.55
CA ALA A 57 19.52 -26.45 38.13
C ALA A 57 18.01 -26.24 38.00
N GLU A 58 17.59 -25.14 37.37
CA GLU A 58 16.19 -24.93 37.08
C GLU A 58 15.69 -26.16 36.30
N PRO A 59 14.55 -26.78 36.70
CA PRO A 59 14.05 -27.93 35.97
C PRO A 59 13.82 -27.53 34.51
N GLY A 60 14.41 -28.31 33.60
CA GLY A 60 14.31 -28.06 32.17
C GLY A 60 12.85 -28.10 31.71
N PHE A 61 12.55 -27.35 30.65
CA PHE A 61 11.23 -27.34 30.04
C PHE A 61 10.76 -28.76 29.67
N ASP A 62 9.55 -29.11 30.11
CA ASP A 62 8.86 -30.35 29.74
C ASP A 62 7.82 -30.04 28.64
N PRO A 63 8.01 -30.52 27.40
CA PRO A 63 7.03 -30.45 26.32
C PRO A 63 5.61 -30.92 26.70
N SER A 64 5.48 -31.88 27.62
CA SER A 64 4.18 -32.43 28.01
C SER A 64 3.32 -31.44 28.82
N SER A 65 3.97 -30.48 29.49
CA SER A 65 3.30 -29.45 30.32
C SER A 65 2.47 -28.44 29.51
N VAL A 66 2.75 -28.32 28.21
CA VAL A 66 2.09 -27.36 27.30
C VAL A 66 1.38 -28.02 26.12
N ARG A 67 1.46 -29.36 26.02
CA ARG A 67 0.88 -30.13 24.91
C ARG A 67 -0.59 -30.45 25.20
N PRO A 68 -1.54 -30.02 24.32
CA PRO A 68 -2.95 -30.32 24.54
C PRO A 68 -3.26 -31.82 24.51
N SER A 69 -4.36 -32.19 25.19
CA SER A 69 -4.75 -33.59 25.34
C SER A 69 -5.27 -34.17 24.03
N GLY A 70 -4.64 -35.24 23.53
CA GLY A 70 -4.95 -35.84 22.23
C GLY A 70 -4.01 -35.43 21.09
N CYS A 71 -3.10 -34.49 21.33
CA CYS A 71 -2.09 -34.05 20.36
C CYS A 71 -0.88 -34.99 20.33
N ASP A 72 -1.08 -36.17 19.75
CA ASP A 72 -0.09 -37.23 19.58
C ASP A 72 0.64 -37.18 18.22
N GLY A 73 0.45 -36.12 17.45
CA GLY A 73 0.98 -35.96 16.08
C GLY A 73 0.11 -36.58 14.97
N ASN A 74 -0.96 -37.32 15.31
CA ASN A 74 -1.94 -37.81 14.33
C ASN A 74 -3.08 -36.81 14.09
N GLN A 75 -3.36 -35.94 15.07
CA GLN A 75 -4.21 -34.77 14.95
C GLN A 75 -3.32 -33.52 14.98
N MET A 76 -3.57 -32.57 14.07
CA MET A 76 -2.75 -31.36 13.91
C MET A 76 -3.47 -30.08 14.34
N ASP A 77 -4.77 -30.17 14.64
CA ASP A 77 -5.64 -29.10 15.12
C ASP A 77 -5.41 -28.88 16.63
N CYS A 78 -4.16 -28.59 16.97
CA CYS A 78 -3.57 -28.70 18.31
C CYS A 78 -3.25 -27.35 18.95
N GLY A 79 -3.92 -26.30 18.49
CA GLY A 79 -3.86 -24.95 19.04
C GLY A 79 -4.10 -23.88 17.98
N TYR A 80 -3.34 -23.95 16.90
CA TYR A 80 -3.53 -23.13 15.71
C TYR A 80 -4.06 -23.97 14.55
N ASN A 81 -5.22 -23.56 14.04
CA ASN A 81 -5.88 -24.17 12.88
C ASN A 81 -5.71 -23.23 11.68
N PRO A 82 -5.29 -23.74 10.50
CA PRO A 82 -4.94 -22.88 9.39
C PRO A 82 -6.16 -22.32 8.66
N THR A 83 -6.06 -21.07 8.23
CA THR A 83 -7.12 -20.34 7.56
C THR A 83 -7.42 -20.90 6.16
N ALA A 84 -8.71 -21.04 5.84
CA ALA A 84 -9.15 -21.44 4.50
C ALA A 84 -8.70 -20.41 3.44
N PRO A 85 -8.24 -20.82 2.24
CA PRO A 85 -7.64 -19.89 1.26
C PRO A 85 -8.57 -18.77 0.77
N ALA A 86 -9.88 -19.01 0.70
CA ALA A 86 -10.86 -17.97 0.37
C ALA A 86 -10.94 -16.88 1.46
N ALA A 87 -10.92 -17.28 2.73
CA ALA A 87 -10.89 -16.35 3.86
C ALA A 87 -9.54 -15.60 3.94
N MET A 88 -8.42 -16.29 3.70
CA MET A 88 -7.11 -15.66 3.62
C MET A 88 -7.05 -14.55 2.56
N ARG A 89 -7.62 -14.79 1.37
CA ARG A 89 -7.63 -13.80 0.27
C ARG A 89 -8.53 -12.60 0.55
N SER A 90 -9.56 -12.72 1.38
CA SER A 90 -10.44 -11.58 1.75
C SER A 90 -9.78 -10.59 2.71
N VAL A 91 -8.71 -10.98 3.40
CA VAL A 91 -7.93 -10.07 4.24
C VAL A 91 -7.02 -9.19 3.36
N PRO A 92 -7.09 -7.84 3.48
CA PRO A 92 -6.22 -6.97 2.70
C PRO A 92 -4.74 -7.09 3.10
N LEU A 93 -3.85 -6.84 2.15
CA LEU A 93 -2.41 -6.75 2.39
C LEU A 93 -2.05 -5.55 3.29
N ALA A 94 -0.99 -5.70 4.08
CA ALA A 94 -0.42 -4.59 4.85
C ALA A 94 0.28 -3.57 3.93
N PRO A 95 0.27 -2.25 4.24
CA PRO A 95 0.99 -1.24 3.46
C PRO A 95 2.50 -1.52 3.37
N SER A 96 3.08 -2.11 4.42
CA SER A 96 4.47 -2.60 4.48
C SER A 96 4.86 -3.55 3.35
N THR A 97 3.91 -4.18 2.65
CA THR A 97 4.18 -4.99 1.45
C THR A 97 4.80 -4.21 0.28
N GLN A 98 4.76 -2.88 0.32
CA GLN A 98 5.43 -2.00 -0.65
C GLN A 98 6.82 -1.53 -0.17
N ILE A 99 7.21 -1.81 1.07
CA ILE A 99 8.52 -1.44 1.63
C ILE A 99 9.56 -2.48 1.21
N ARG A 100 10.75 -2.01 0.81
CA ARG A 100 11.94 -2.82 0.56
C ARG A 100 13.02 -2.52 1.59
N HIS A 101 14.04 -3.38 1.68
CA HIS A 101 15.11 -3.39 2.67
C HIS A 101 15.76 -2.03 3.00
N ARG A 102 15.86 -1.11 2.03
CA ARG A 102 16.61 0.15 2.20
C ARG A 102 15.94 1.06 3.24
N GLY A 103 16.68 1.39 4.29
CA GLY A 103 16.20 2.21 5.41
C GLY A 103 15.67 1.41 6.60
N LEU A 104 15.55 0.08 6.50
CA LEU A 104 15.27 -0.76 7.66
C LEU A 104 16.54 -0.96 8.50
N PRO A 105 16.46 -0.94 9.84
CA PRO A 105 17.57 -1.35 10.71
C PRO A 105 18.01 -2.78 10.41
N SER A 106 19.29 -3.11 10.62
CA SER A 106 19.79 -4.49 10.52
C SER A 106 19.33 -5.40 11.67
N SER A 107 18.81 -4.83 12.76
CA SER A 107 18.16 -5.55 13.84
C SER A 107 17.15 -4.69 14.59
N VAL A 108 16.09 -5.32 15.07
CA VAL A 108 15.04 -4.70 15.91
C VAL A 108 14.65 -5.69 17.00
N ASP A 109 14.48 -5.23 18.24
CA ASP A 109 14.04 -6.05 19.35
C ASP A 109 13.00 -5.31 20.21
N LEU A 110 11.77 -5.81 20.22
CA LEU A 110 10.62 -5.31 20.99
C LEU A 110 10.45 -6.05 22.33
N SER A 111 11.21 -7.11 22.59
CA SER A 111 10.98 -8.02 23.74
C SER A 111 11.03 -7.35 25.11
N SER A 112 11.78 -6.25 25.27
CA SER A 112 11.83 -5.46 26.51
C SER A 112 10.51 -4.74 26.84
N ARG A 113 9.63 -4.54 25.86
CA ARG A 113 8.30 -3.91 25.98
C ARG A 113 7.15 -4.91 25.92
N MET A 114 7.43 -6.19 25.69
CA MET A 114 6.41 -7.25 25.72
C MET A 114 5.91 -7.52 27.15
N PRO A 115 4.68 -8.02 27.32
CA PRO A 115 4.22 -8.49 28.62
C PRO A 115 5.10 -9.64 29.14
N PRO A 116 5.14 -9.87 30.47
CA PRO A 116 5.89 -10.99 31.04
C PRO A 116 5.47 -12.32 30.38
N VAL A 117 6.43 -13.16 29.97
CA VAL A 117 6.16 -14.44 29.31
C VAL A 117 5.17 -15.27 30.13
N GLY A 118 4.05 -15.64 29.50
CA GLY A 118 3.01 -16.48 30.09
C GLY A 118 3.14 -17.94 29.72
N ASN A 119 2.31 -18.77 30.34
CA ASN A 119 2.18 -20.19 30.03
C ASN A 119 0.71 -20.53 29.77
N GLN A 120 0.41 -21.05 28.58
CA GLN A 120 -0.94 -21.50 28.20
C GLN A 120 -1.35 -22.81 28.88
N GLY A 121 -0.39 -23.58 29.41
CA GLY A 121 -0.62 -24.92 29.91
C GLY A 121 -1.10 -25.84 28.79
N ARG A 122 -1.99 -26.79 29.11
CA ARG A 122 -2.44 -27.84 28.19
C ARG A 122 -3.70 -27.51 27.40
N GLN A 123 -4.09 -26.24 27.34
CA GLN A 123 -5.21 -25.76 26.52
C GLN A 123 -4.74 -25.38 25.11
N GLY A 124 -5.56 -25.63 24.09
CA GLY A 124 -5.30 -25.27 22.68
C GLY A 124 -5.36 -23.76 22.36
N SER A 125 -5.03 -22.89 23.31
CA SER A 125 -5.35 -21.45 23.26
C SER A 125 -4.24 -20.55 22.70
N CYS A 126 -3.18 -21.11 22.10
CA CYS A 126 -1.99 -20.36 21.66
C CYS A 126 -2.30 -19.16 20.74
N VAL A 127 -3.28 -19.28 19.85
CA VAL A 127 -3.76 -18.15 19.01
C VAL A 127 -4.25 -16.98 19.86
N ALA A 128 -5.02 -17.24 20.92
CA ALA A 128 -5.50 -16.21 21.82
C ALA A 128 -4.36 -15.65 22.69
N TRP A 129 -3.36 -16.46 23.06
CA TRP A 129 -2.15 -15.97 23.72
C TRP A 129 -1.32 -15.06 22.83
N ALA A 130 -1.16 -15.39 21.54
CA ALA A 130 -0.41 -14.57 20.59
C ALA A 130 -1.13 -13.25 20.26
N VAL A 131 -2.46 -13.28 20.05
CA VAL A 131 -3.27 -12.09 19.71
C VAL A 131 -3.59 -11.24 20.92
N ALA A 132 -4.23 -11.81 21.95
CA ALA A 132 -4.66 -11.04 23.13
C ALA A 132 -3.50 -10.76 24.07
N TYR A 133 -2.89 -11.80 24.62
CA TYR A 133 -1.90 -11.59 25.69
C TYR A 133 -0.65 -10.92 25.16
N ALA A 134 0.00 -11.44 24.11
CA ALA A 134 1.22 -10.86 23.58
C ALA A 134 0.97 -9.57 22.77
N ALA A 135 0.30 -9.64 21.62
CA ALA A 135 0.20 -8.50 20.70
C ALA A 135 -0.66 -7.35 21.27
N LYS A 136 -1.89 -7.61 21.72
CA LYS A 136 -2.77 -6.54 22.21
C LYS A 136 -2.25 -5.89 23.49
N SER A 137 -1.76 -6.66 24.48
CA SER A 137 -1.16 -6.06 25.69
C SER A 137 0.07 -5.22 25.38
N TYR A 138 0.87 -5.59 24.37
CA TYR A 138 1.98 -4.76 23.90
C TYR A 138 1.50 -3.43 23.30
N GLN A 139 0.51 -3.46 22.40
CA GLN A 139 0.02 -2.23 21.73
C GLN A 139 -0.53 -1.24 22.77
N GLU A 140 -1.33 -1.77 23.69
CA GLU A 140 -1.93 -1.05 24.81
C GLU A 140 -0.90 -0.50 25.79
N HIS A 141 0.19 -1.25 26.04
CA HIS A 141 1.33 -0.76 26.82
C HIS A 141 2.05 0.41 26.16
N VAL A 142 2.27 0.34 24.84
CA VAL A 142 2.94 1.41 24.09
C VAL A 142 2.03 2.64 23.95
N GLU A 143 0.73 2.46 23.71
CA GLU A 143 -0.23 3.57 23.57
C GLU A 143 -0.48 4.30 24.90
N ARG A 144 -0.76 3.55 25.99
CA ARG A 144 -1.16 4.13 27.28
C ARG A 144 0.01 4.39 28.23
N ASN A 145 1.23 4.01 27.83
CA ASN A 145 2.47 4.12 28.62
C ASN A 145 2.33 3.55 30.06
N TRP A 146 1.48 2.54 30.24
CA TRP A 146 1.19 1.95 31.54
C TRP A 146 2.14 0.79 31.87
N GLN A 147 2.29 0.42 33.14
CA GLN A 147 3.12 -0.73 33.54
C GLN A 147 2.30 -2.01 33.62
N TYR A 148 2.85 -3.15 33.19
CA TYR A 148 2.15 -4.44 33.27
C TYR A 148 1.91 -4.87 34.72
N ASP A 149 0.68 -5.33 35.00
CA ASP A 149 0.28 -5.97 36.25
C ASP A 149 -0.12 -7.44 36.01
N SER A 150 0.63 -8.16 35.16
CA SER A 150 0.29 -9.53 34.77
C SER A 150 0.15 -10.47 35.98
N PRO A 151 -0.94 -11.27 36.07
CA PRO A 151 -1.11 -12.30 37.10
C PRO A 151 -0.02 -13.37 37.06
N VAL A 152 0.66 -13.55 35.92
CA VAL A 152 1.85 -14.42 35.79
C VAL A 152 2.99 -13.99 36.72
N ARG A 153 3.03 -12.71 37.13
CA ARG A 153 3.93 -12.18 38.18
C ARG A 153 3.18 -11.67 39.42
N GLY A 154 2.00 -12.22 39.69
CA GLY A 154 1.20 -11.90 40.88
C GLY A 154 0.45 -10.55 40.85
N GLY A 155 0.34 -9.90 39.70
CA GLY A 155 -0.44 -8.66 39.55
C GLY A 155 -1.95 -8.89 39.33
N SER A 156 -2.72 -7.80 39.30
CA SER A 156 -4.19 -7.83 39.21
C SER A 156 -4.76 -8.16 37.82
N GLY A 157 -3.98 -8.05 36.74
CA GLY A 157 -4.43 -8.32 35.38
C GLY A 157 -5.33 -7.26 34.74
N GLN A 158 -5.31 -6.02 35.22
CA GLN A 158 -6.07 -4.90 34.62
C GLN A 158 -5.40 -4.33 33.37
N ARG A 159 -4.09 -4.55 33.19
CA ARG A 159 -3.23 -3.97 32.15
C ARG A 159 -2.52 -5.04 31.30
N VAL A 160 -3.12 -6.22 31.24
CA VAL A 160 -2.85 -7.30 30.27
C VAL A 160 -4.17 -7.92 29.83
N PHE A 161 -4.22 -8.46 28.62
CA PHE A 161 -5.46 -8.92 28.00
C PHE A 161 -5.67 -10.43 28.12
N SER A 162 -6.94 -10.83 28.23
CA SER A 162 -7.32 -12.22 28.50
C SER A 162 -7.26 -13.11 27.24
N PRO A 163 -6.47 -14.21 27.25
CA PRO A 163 -6.61 -15.25 26.24
C PRO A 163 -7.99 -15.93 26.30
N ALA A 164 -8.55 -16.14 27.51
CA ALA A 164 -9.83 -16.82 27.68
C ALA A 164 -11.01 -16.01 27.10
N TYR A 165 -10.95 -14.68 27.15
CA TYR A 165 -11.96 -13.82 26.50
C TYR A 165 -12.03 -14.04 24.99
N VAL A 166 -10.91 -14.33 24.34
CA VAL A 166 -10.86 -14.61 22.90
C VAL A 166 -11.13 -16.08 22.61
N TYR A 167 -10.34 -17.00 23.18
CA TYR A 167 -10.38 -18.43 22.84
C TYR A 167 -11.77 -19.06 23.05
N ASN A 168 -12.38 -18.81 24.22
CA ASN A 168 -13.65 -19.44 24.59
C ASN A 168 -14.81 -18.99 23.68
N GLN A 169 -14.68 -17.87 22.96
CA GLN A 169 -15.68 -17.40 22.00
C GLN A 169 -15.50 -18.00 20.60
N ILE A 170 -14.30 -18.46 20.23
CA ILE A 170 -13.95 -18.84 18.84
C ILE A 170 -13.64 -20.34 18.68
N ASN A 171 -13.46 -21.09 19.78
CA ASN A 171 -13.11 -22.52 19.76
C ASN A 171 -14.29 -23.49 19.49
N GLY A 172 -15.50 -22.96 19.25
CA GLY A 172 -16.72 -23.77 19.02
C GLY A 172 -17.15 -24.63 20.21
N GLY A 173 -16.71 -24.32 21.44
CA GLY A 173 -17.00 -25.08 22.66
C GLY A 173 -16.16 -26.36 22.84
N ARG A 174 -15.12 -26.55 22.01
CA ARG A 174 -14.16 -27.68 22.06
C ARG A 174 -12.74 -27.15 22.24
N ASP A 175 -11.83 -27.96 22.74
CA ASP A 175 -10.43 -27.57 22.94
C ASP A 175 -9.53 -28.08 21.80
N ASN A 176 -9.88 -27.71 20.57
CA ASN A 176 -9.27 -28.19 19.33
C ASN A 176 -8.62 -27.03 18.55
N GLY A 177 -8.02 -26.07 19.25
CA GLY A 177 -7.42 -24.90 18.63
C GLY A 177 -8.41 -23.88 18.06
N SER A 178 -7.86 -22.88 17.38
CA SER A 178 -8.63 -21.80 16.74
C SER A 178 -7.86 -21.15 15.58
N VAL A 179 -8.51 -20.24 14.84
CA VAL A 179 -7.94 -19.57 13.66
C VAL A 179 -7.56 -18.12 14.01
N ILE A 180 -6.41 -17.64 13.51
CA ILE A 180 -5.89 -16.29 13.83
C ILE A 180 -6.87 -15.20 13.38
N ASP A 181 -7.51 -15.35 12.21
CA ASP A 181 -8.48 -14.37 11.69
C ASP A 181 -9.69 -14.17 12.62
N ASP A 182 -10.13 -15.21 13.34
CA ASP A 182 -11.24 -15.10 14.28
C ASP A 182 -10.84 -14.35 15.56
N ALA A 183 -9.63 -14.61 16.08
CA ALA A 183 -9.08 -13.83 17.18
C ALA A 183 -8.89 -12.34 16.79
N MET A 184 -8.39 -12.08 15.59
CA MET A 184 -8.27 -10.71 15.04
C MET A 184 -9.64 -10.06 14.79
N ARG A 185 -10.66 -10.83 14.37
CA ARG A 185 -12.05 -10.36 14.26
C ARG A 185 -12.63 -9.99 15.61
N VAL A 186 -12.43 -10.78 16.66
CA VAL A 186 -12.84 -10.42 18.04
C VAL A 186 -12.20 -9.09 18.45
N ALA A 187 -10.89 -8.94 18.22
CA ALA A 187 -10.15 -7.72 18.56
C ALA A 187 -10.69 -6.45 17.87
N VAL A 188 -11.12 -6.55 16.59
CA VAL A 188 -11.68 -5.40 15.85
C VAL A 188 -13.17 -5.17 16.14
N GLN A 189 -13.97 -6.23 16.19
CA GLN A 189 -15.43 -6.11 16.29
C GLN A 189 -15.89 -5.85 17.73
N GLN A 190 -15.29 -6.53 18.70
CA GLN A 190 -15.64 -6.44 20.12
C GLN A 190 -14.60 -5.68 20.94
N GLY A 191 -13.32 -5.79 20.55
CA GLY A 191 -12.19 -5.51 21.42
C GLY A 191 -11.88 -6.69 22.33
N ILE A 192 -10.89 -6.55 23.22
CA ILE A 192 -10.47 -7.63 24.12
C ILE A 192 -10.56 -7.15 25.57
N ALA A 193 -11.12 -7.98 26.45
CA ALA A 193 -11.21 -7.63 27.87
C ALA A 193 -9.85 -7.80 28.60
N PRO A 194 -9.56 -6.97 29.61
CA PRO A 194 -8.47 -7.22 30.55
C PRO A 194 -8.60 -8.59 31.22
N TRP A 195 -7.46 -9.19 31.60
CA TRP A 195 -7.41 -10.47 32.29
C TRP A 195 -8.22 -10.47 33.59
N ALA A 196 -8.24 -9.36 34.32
CA ALA A 196 -9.03 -9.21 35.54
C ALA A 196 -10.54 -9.41 35.33
N ALA A 197 -11.07 -9.04 34.16
CA ALA A 197 -12.49 -9.16 33.83
C ALA A 197 -12.90 -10.57 33.38
N MET A 198 -11.93 -11.35 32.90
CA MET A 198 -12.10 -12.77 32.56
C MET A 198 -10.78 -13.52 32.74
N PRO A 199 -10.48 -13.98 33.97
CA PRO A 199 -9.22 -14.65 34.25
C PRO A 199 -9.03 -15.93 33.44
N TYR A 200 -7.81 -16.15 32.95
CA TYR A 200 -7.47 -17.38 32.24
C TYR A 200 -7.39 -18.57 33.21
N ASN A 201 -7.87 -19.72 32.75
CA ASN A 201 -7.69 -21.02 33.38
C ASN A 201 -7.62 -22.07 32.25
N GLU A 202 -6.54 -22.84 32.18
CA GLU A 202 -6.35 -23.88 31.15
C GLU A 202 -7.47 -24.94 31.16
N GLY A 203 -8.08 -25.20 32.32
CA GLY A 203 -9.21 -26.13 32.45
C GLY A 203 -10.57 -25.56 32.03
N ASP A 204 -10.67 -24.28 31.65
CA ASP A 204 -11.92 -23.63 31.28
C ASP A 204 -11.86 -22.95 29.90
N TYR A 205 -12.17 -23.75 28.88
CA TYR A 205 -12.32 -23.32 27.49
C TYR A 205 -13.79 -23.06 27.09
N ARG A 206 -14.75 -23.11 28.03
CA ARG A 206 -16.20 -23.06 27.71
C ARG A 206 -16.93 -21.85 28.27
N ARG A 207 -16.48 -21.30 29.41
CA ARG A 207 -17.11 -20.12 30.01
C ARG A 207 -17.06 -18.95 29.03
N GLN A 208 -18.22 -18.44 28.67
CA GLN A 208 -18.36 -17.25 27.83
C GLN A 208 -18.12 -15.97 28.65
N PRO A 209 -17.67 -14.87 28.03
CA PRO A 209 -17.55 -13.59 28.71
C PRO A 209 -18.84 -13.14 29.38
N SER A 210 -18.72 -12.45 30.51
CA SER A 210 -19.83 -11.73 31.15
C SER A 210 -20.21 -10.47 30.36
N SER A 211 -21.35 -9.87 30.68
CA SER A 211 -21.73 -8.55 30.14
C SER A 211 -20.68 -7.48 30.49
N GLY A 212 -20.20 -7.46 31.74
CA GLY A 212 -19.15 -6.54 32.20
C GLY A 212 -17.82 -6.74 31.48
N ALA A 213 -17.40 -7.98 31.20
CA ALA A 213 -16.19 -8.26 30.42
C ALA A 213 -16.32 -7.74 28.98
N ARG A 214 -17.48 -7.96 28.32
CA ARG A 214 -17.74 -7.40 26.98
C ARG A 214 -17.80 -5.87 26.98
N GLN A 215 -18.31 -5.26 28.05
CA GLN A 215 -18.33 -3.80 28.18
C GLN A 215 -16.91 -3.23 28.29
N GLN A 216 -16.04 -3.82 29.11
CA GLN A 216 -14.64 -3.39 29.21
C GLN A 216 -13.87 -3.61 27.91
N ALA A 217 -14.15 -4.70 27.19
CA ALA A 217 -13.51 -4.98 25.90
C ALA A 217 -13.74 -3.86 24.86
N GLN A 218 -14.88 -3.17 24.90
CA GLN A 218 -15.21 -2.09 23.95
C GLN A 218 -14.27 -0.88 24.01
N SER A 219 -13.53 -0.69 25.11
CA SER A 219 -12.49 0.34 25.24
C SER A 219 -11.14 -0.05 24.63
N PHE A 220 -10.98 -1.30 24.19
CA PHE A 220 -9.71 -1.87 23.74
C PHE A 220 -9.88 -2.55 22.38
N LYS A 221 -10.46 -1.82 21.43
CA LYS A 221 -10.75 -2.29 20.07
C LYS A 221 -9.61 -1.98 19.12
N ALA A 222 -9.15 -3.01 18.40
CA ALA A 222 -8.27 -2.80 17.26
C ALA A 222 -9.03 -2.11 16.10
N LYS A 223 -8.32 -1.27 15.34
CA LYS A 223 -8.88 -0.55 14.18
C LYS A 223 -9.04 -1.45 12.97
N SER A 224 -8.03 -2.29 12.72
CA SER A 224 -8.03 -3.25 11.62
C SER A 224 -6.92 -4.29 11.80
N PHE A 225 -6.94 -5.33 11.00
CA PHE A 225 -5.81 -6.23 10.81
C PHE A 225 -5.52 -6.38 9.31
N LYS A 226 -4.30 -6.79 8.97
CA LYS A 226 -3.84 -7.04 7.61
C LYS A 226 -2.98 -8.30 7.57
N ARG A 227 -2.93 -8.96 6.41
CA ARG A 227 -2.00 -10.08 6.17
C ARG A 227 -0.74 -9.60 5.47
N ILE A 228 0.35 -10.34 5.65
CA ILE A 228 1.63 -10.10 4.97
C ILE A 228 2.00 -11.38 4.20
N PRO A 229 2.57 -11.34 2.98
CA PRO A 229 3.11 -12.53 2.32
C PRO A 229 4.39 -12.97 3.04
N TYR A 230 4.44 -14.20 3.55
CA TYR A 230 5.56 -14.70 4.38
C TYR A 230 6.93 -14.64 3.71
N HIS A 231 6.99 -14.78 2.38
CA HIS A 231 8.21 -14.69 1.59
C HIS A 231 8.77 -13.25 1.51
N ASN A 232 7.95 -12.23 1.77
CA ASN A 232 8.36 -10.84 1.81
C ASN A 232 8.91 -10.49 3.20
N LEU A 233 10.17 -10.86 3.43
CA LEU A 233 10.87 -10.63 4.68
C LEU A 233 10.94 -9.13 5.04
N ASP A 234 11.12 -8.25 4.06
CA ASP A 234 11.20 -6.80 4.27
C ASP A 234 9.90 -6.22 4.81
N ALA A 235 8.74 -6.68 4.34
CA ALA A 235 7.45 -6.26 4.88
C ALA A 235 7.27 -6.67 6.36
N VAL A 236 7.71 -7.88 6.74
CA VAL A 236 7.70 -8.33 8.14
C VAL A 236 8.64 -7.49 9.00
N LYS A 237 9.86 -7.22 8.50
CA LYS A 237 10.84 -6.35 9.16
C LYS A 237 10.33 -4.92 9.31
N ALA A 238 9.60 -4.39 8.33
CA ALA A 238 9.05 -3.04 8.34
C ALA A 238 7.95 -2.85 9.41
N GLU A 239 7.09 -3.85 9.62
CA GLU A 239 6.12 -3.83 10.72
C GLU A 239 6.84 -3.84 12.07
N LEU A 240 7.79 -4.76 12.26
CA LEU A 240 8.57 -4.86 13.49
C LEU A 240 9.36 -3.57 13.77
N SER A 241 9.95 -2.95 12.75
CA SER A 241 10.65 -1.65 12.82
C SER A 241 9.73 -0.50 13.19
N SER A 242 8.49 -0.51 12.66
CA SER A 242 7.42 0.41 13.06
C SER A 242 6.90 0.15 14.48
N GLY A 243 7.44 -0.85 15.17
CA GLY A 243 7.03 -1.24 16.51
C GLY A 243 5.78 -2.12 16.57
N ASN A 244 5.32 -2.70 15.45
CA ASN A 244 4.15 -3.58 15.39
C ASN A 244 4.57 -5.05 15.52
N PRO A 245 4.14 -5.79 16.57
CA PRO A 245 4.35 -7.24 16.64
C PRO A 245 3.53 -7.97 15.57
N VAL A 246 4.10 -9.02 14.98
CA VAL A 246 3.43 -9.78 13.90
C VAL A 246 3.02 -11.15 14.44
N VAL A 247 1.74 -11.48 14.40
CA VAL A 247 1.21 -12.78 14.83
C VAL A 247 1.32 -13.77 13.68
N PHE A 248 1.75 -14.99 13.98
CA PHE A 248 1.92 -16.05 12.99
C PHE A 248 1.57 -17.44 13.53
N GLY A 249 1.24 -18.36 12.62
CA GLY A 249 1.00 -19.77 12.94
C GLY A 249 1.83 -20.70 12.06
N VAL A 250 2.43 -21.73 12.67
CA VAL A 250 3.29 -22.75 12.04
C VAL A 250 3.07 -24.14 12.65
N PRO A 251 3.33 -25.23 11.92
CA PRO A 251 3.53 -26.54 12.55
C PRO A 251 4.80 -26.54 13.42
N VAL A 252 4.77 -27.22 14.56
CA VAL A 252 5.93 -27.38 15.47
C VAL A 252 6.32 -28.85 15.66
N ASP A 253 7.60 -29.11 15.87
CA ASP A 253 8.18 -30.44 15.99
C ASP A 253 9.13 -30.58 17.20
N ASP A 254 9.70 -31.77 17.43
CA ASP A 254 10.66 -32.01 18.52
C ASP A 254 11.83 -31.02 18.50
N ALA A 255 12.35 -30.65 17.33
CA ALA A 255 13.45 -29.70 17.23
C ALA A 255 13.04 -28.29 17.71
N PHE A 256 11.79 -27.89 17.48
CA PHE A 256 11.23 -26.65 18.04
C PHE A 256 10.93 -26.74 19.55
N TYR A 257 10.34 -27.86 20.02
CA TYR A 257 10.07 -28.08 21.45
C TYR A 257 11.36 -28.09 22.28
N ASN A 258 12.45 -28.65 21.76
CA ASN A 258 13.74 -28.75 22.45
C ASN A 258 14.67 -27.54 22.25
N LEU A 259 14.19 -26.44 21.66
CA LEU A 259 14.97 -25.22 21.44
C LEU A 259 15.45 -24.61 22.77
N ARG A 260 16.76 -24.37 22.89
CA ARG A 260 17.40 -23.85 24.11
C ARG A 260 17.82 -22.38 23.96
N ALA A 261 18.16 -21.75 25.09
CA ALA A 261 18.65 -20.38 25.12
C ALA A 261 19.80 -20.14 24.12
N GLY A 262 19.70 -19.05 23.37
CA GLY A 262 20.67 -18.67 22.34
C GLY A 262 20.62 -19.44 21.01
N GLN A 263 19.82 -20.51 20.90
CA GLN A 263 19.70 -21.29 19.66
C GLN A 263 18.73 -20.64 18.64
N VAL A 264 18.89 -21.02 17.37
CA VAL A 264 18.00 -20.65 16.25
C VAL A 264 17.43 -21.93 15.66
N TYR A 265 16.11 -21.98 15.50
CA TYR A 265 15.41 -23.05 14.79
C TYR A 265 15.61 -22.88 13.28
N ASP A 266 16.40 -23.78 12.68
CA ASP A 266 16.87 -23.72 11.29
C ASP A 266 16.70 -25.02 10.50
N ARG A 267 16.34 -26.13 11.18
CA ARG A 267 15.95 -27.40 10.55
C ARG A 267 14.80 -28.06 11.31
N LYS A 268 13.89 -28.70 10.58
CA LYS A 268 12.89 -29.61 11.15
C LYS A 268 13.58 -30.83 11.77
N GLY A 269 12.96 -31.47 12.75
CA GLY A 269 13.48 -32.70 13.34
C GLY A 269 12.50 -33.40 14.30
N GLY A 270 12.52 -34.73 14.26
CA GLY A 270 11.68 -35.60 15.09
C GLY A 270 10.21 -35.60 14.68
N GLN A 271 9.32 -35.74 15.67
CA GLN A 271 7.88 -35.82 15.48
C GLN A 271 7.24 -34.43 15.38
N ASN A 272 6.23 -34.28 14.52
CA ASN A 272 5.39 -33.09 14.40
C ASN A 272 4.19 -33.18 15.37
N TYR A 273 3.81 -32.05 15.98
CA TYR A 273 2.76 -31.96 17.00
C TYR A 273 1.60 -31.02 16.64
N GLY A 274 1.48 -30.66 15.37
CA GLY A 274 0.41 -29.81 14.87
C GLY A 274 0.71 -28.31 14.92
N GLY A 275 -0.32 -27.50 14.66
CA GLY A 275 -0.20 -26.07 14.54
C GLY A 275 -0.07 -25.35 15.89
N HIS A 276 0.89 -24.44 15.98
CA HIS A 276 1.09 -23.52 17.11
C HIS A 276 1.16 -22.07 16.61
N ALA A 277 0.67 -21.12 17.42
CA ALA A 277 0.67 -19.69 17.10
C ALA A 277 1.45 -18.88 18.12
N MET A 278 2.21 -17.91 17.61
CA MET A 278 3.19 -17.11 18.36
C MET A 278 3.22 -15.68 17.80
N THR A 279 4.02 -14.81 18.44
CA THR A 279 4.17 -13.42 18.01
C THR A 279 5.65 -13.13 17.75
N LEU A 280 5.96 -12.64 16.55
CA LEU A 280 7.26 -12.05 16.25
C LEU A 280 7.41 -10.72 16.98
N VAL A 281 8.57 -10.54 17.59
CA VAL A 281 8.92 -9.39 18.43
C VAL A 281 10.25 -8.77 18.03
N GLY A 282 10.84 -9.19 16.91
CA GLY A 282 12.11 -8.65 16.44
C GLY A 282 12.74 -9.46 15.32
N TYR A 283 13.90 -9.00 14.87
CA TYR A 283 14.74 -9.68 13.90
C TYR A 283 16.20 -9.21 14.03
N ASP A 284 17.13 -10.00 13.49
CA ASP A 284 18.55 -9.67 13.42
C ASP A 284 19.12 -10.31 12.14
N ASP A 285 19.53 -9.46 11.19
CA ASP A 285 20.10 -9.86 9.90
C ASP A 285 21.48 -10.53 10.03
N ASN A 286 22.16 -10.35 11.17
CA ASN A 286 23.47 -10.94 11.43
C ASN A 286 23.40 -12.21 12.28
N LYS A 287 22.20 -12.60 12.73
CA LYS A 287 22.00 -13.80 13.56
C LYS A 287 22.41 -15.05 12.78
N ARG A 288 23.30 -15.87 13.34
CA ARG A 288 23.74 -17.13 12.72
C ARG A 288 23.05 -18.33 13.34
N SER A 289 22.63 -19.27 12.52
CA SER A 289 22.07 -20.54 12.97
C SER A 289 23.16 -21.63 13.13
N PRO A 290 22.87 -22.72 13.87
CA PRO A 290 23.80 -23.85 14.00
C PRO A 290 24.23 -24.49 12.67
N ASN A 291 23.34 -24.53 11.66
CA ASN A 291 23.64 -25.09 10.33
C ASN A 291 24.11 -24.03 9.32
N GLY A 292 24.41 -22.81 9.77
CA GLY A 292 25.08 -21.78 8.96
C GLY A 292 24.18 -20.78 8.24
N ASP A 293 22.85 -20.83 8.43
CA ASP A 293 21.96 -19.77 7.92
C ASP A 293 22.31 -18.42 8.57
N VAL A 294 22.06 -17.34 7.83
CA VAL A 294 22.28 -15.96 8.28
C VAL A 294 20.94 -15.20 8.22
N GLY A 295 20.63 -14.51 9.31
CA GLY A 295 19.39 -13.76 9.49
C GLY A 295 18.29 -14.60 10.15
N ALA A 296 17.65 -14.04 11.18
CA ALA A 296 16.57 -14.70 11.92
C ALA A 296 15.52 -13.73 12.45
N PHE A 297 14.30 -14.23 12.64
CA PHE A 297 13.24 -13.54 13.40
C PHE A 297 13.23 -13.99 14.86
N LYS A 298 12.99 -13.05 15.78
CA LYS A 298 12.80 -13.28 17.23
C LYS A 298 11.30 -13.40 17.53
N LEU A 299 10.92 -14.39 18.33
CA LEU A 299 9.53 -14.63 18.75
C LEU A 299 9.39 -14.67 20.27
N ILE A 300 8.20 -14.34 20.78
CA ILE A 300 7.74 -14.68 22.14
C ILE A 300 6.81 -15.89 22.06
N ASN A 301 6.92 -16.80 23.02
CA ASN A 301 6.14 -18.04 23.09
C ASN A 301 5.33 -18.12 24.39
N SER A 302 4.21 -18.83 24.36
CA SER A 302 3.26 -19.01 25.49
C SER A 302 3.51 -20.31 26.27
N TRP A 303 4.76 -20.74 26.39
CA TRP A 303 5.18 -21.97 27.07
C TRP A 303 5.98 -21.73 28.36
N GLY A 304 5.87 -20.53 28.93
CA GLY A 304 6.58 -20.14 30.15
C GLY A 304 8.07 -19.86 29.95
N THR A 305 8.74 -19.41 31.01
CA THR A 305 10.14 -18.95 30.97
C THR A 305 11.17 -20.08 30.93
N GLN A 306 10.76 -21.35 31.00
CA GLN A 306 11.67 -22.50 30.90
C GLN A 306 12.02 -22.87 29.46
N TRP A 307 11.18 -22.52 28.49
CA TRP A 307 11.40 -22.80 27.07
C TRP A 307 12.32 -21.75 26.41
N GLY A 308 13.19 -22.18 25.49
CA GLY A 308 14.02 -21.28 24.70
C GLY A 308 14.96 -20.42 25.54
N ASP A 309 15.07 -19.14 25.17
CA ASP A 309 15.74 -18.09 25.94
C ASP A 309 14.70 -17.34 26.79
N ARG A 310 14.39 -17.88 27.98
CA ARG A 310 13.43 -17.32 28.93
C ARG A 310 12.03 -17.06 28.35
N GLY A 311 11.55 -17.94 27.46
CA GLY A 311 10.28 -17.83 26.73
C GLY A 311 10.37 -17.18 25.35
N TYR A 312 11.56 -16.78 24.93
CA TYR A 312 11.82 -16.27 23.57
C TYR A 312 12.58 -17.29 22.72
N GLY A 313 12.37 -17.23 21.41
CA GLY A 313 13.05 -18.10 20.45
C GLY A 313 13.47 -17.35 19.19
N TRP A 314 14.21 -18.03 18.32
CA TRP A 314 14.62 -17.52 17.02
C TRP A 314 14.33 -18.54 15.92
N ILE A 315 13.90 -18.08 14.74
CA ILE A 315 13.70 -18.90 13.53
C ILE A 315 14.53 -18.30 12.39
N SER A 316 15.34 -19.10 11.69
CA SER A 316 16.16 -18.60 10.56
C SER A 316 15.26 -18.15 9.39
N TYR A 317 15.70 -17.18 8.57
CA TYR A 317 14.90 -16.76 7.41
C TYR A 317 14.66 -17.87 6.40
N ARG A 318 15.58 -18.83 6.28
CA ARG A 318 15.42 -20.02 5.44
C ARG A 318 14.35 -20.95 5.98
N MET A 319 14.41 -21.27 7.27
CA MET A 319 13.37 -22.09 7.93
C MET A 319 12.01 -21.38 7.89
N TRP A 320 11.97 -20.07 8.12
CA TRP A 320 10.75 -19.27 7.98
C TRP A 320 10.09 -19.42 6.61
N LYS A 321 10.85 -19.33 5.51
CA LYS A 321 10.35 -19.60 4.16
C LYS A 321 9.82 -21.04 4.02
N GLN A 322 10.54 -22.03 4.56
CA GLN A 322 10.17 -23.46 4.50
C GLN A 322 8.92 -23.82 5.34
N LEU A 323 8.63 -23.09 6.43
CA LEU A 323 7.45 -23.32 7.26
C LEU A 323 6.15 -22.81 6.63
N ASN A 324 6.23 -21.92 5.64
CA ASN A 324 5.07 -21.29 4.99
C ASN A 324 4.05 -20.72 6.01
N PRO A 325 4.49 -19.84 6.94
CA PRO A 325 3.62 -19.35 8.01
C PRO A 325 2.50 -18.46 7.45
N TYR A 326 1.29 -18.62 7.99
CA TYR A 326 0.27 -17.58 7.82
C TYR A 326 0.50 -16.48 8.85
N ILE A 327 0.59 -15.22 8.37
CA ILE A 327 1.05 -14.09 9.18
C ILE A 327 0.14 -12.87 9.05
N MET A 328 -0.11 -12.23 10.19
CA MET A 328 -1.05 -11.12 10.34
C MET A 328 -0.50 -10.06 11.29
N VAL A 329 -0.76 -8.79 10.97
CA VAL A 329 -0.46 -7.64 11.82
C VAL A 329 -1.77 -6.94 12.20
N MET A 330 -1.84 -6.49 13.45
CA MET A 330 -2.98 -5.78 14.03
C MET A 330 -2.64 -4.30 14.16
N TYR A 331 -3.55 -3.40 13.81
CA TYR A 331 -3.41 -1.96 13.99
C TYR A 331 -4.48 -1.45 14.94
N ASP A 332 -4.09 -0.62 15.90
CA ASP A 332 -4.99 -0.18 16.96
C ASP A 332 -5.85 1.05 16.60
N VAL A 333 -6.94 1.25 17.34
CA VAL A 333 -7.63 2.55 17.34
C VAL A 333 -6.86 3.47 18.29
N GLN A 334 -6.00 4.35 17.75
CA GLN A 334 -5.42 5.41 18.56
C GLN A 334 -6.55 6.26 19.18
N GLU A 335 -6.70 6.19 20.50
CA GLU A 335 -7.60 7.09 21.22
C GLU A 335 -7.00 8.49 21.20
N SER A 336 -7.67 9.42 20.50
CA SER A 336 -7.26 10.82 20.46
C SER A 336 -7.35 11.42 21.86
N ASN A 337 -6.20 11.59 22.52
CA ASN A 337 -6.10 12.32 23.77
C ASN A 337 -6.79 13.69 23.63
N PRO A 338 -7.77 14.04 24.49
CA PRO A 338 -8.29 15.39 24.55
C PRO A 338 -7.17 16.32 25.06
N SER A 339 -6.70 17.21 24.18
CA SER A 339 -5.61 18.14 24.48
C SER A 339 -5.97 19.09 25.63
N PRO A 340 -5.12 19.25 26.66
CA PRO A 340 -5.21 20.36 27.60
C PRO A 340 -4.77 21.66 26.90
N GLY A 341 -5.70 22.55 26.59
CA GLY A 341 -5.37 23.93 26.20
C GLY A 341 -5.16 24.85 27.41
N PRO A 342 -4.90 26.16 27.22
CA PRO A 342 -4.47 26.84 25.99
C PRO A 342 -3.14 27.63 26.18
N GLY A 343 -2.27 27.65 25.17
CA GLY A 343 -1.04 28.44 25.15
C GLY A 343 -0.44 28.55 23.74
N PRO A 344 0.19 29.67 23.36
CA PRO A 344 0.37 30.02 21.95
C PRO A 344 1.63 29.42 21.30
N GLY A 345 1.49 28.99 20.05
CA GLY A 345 2.61 28.65 19.16
C GLY A 345 2.39 27.35 18.39
N PRO A 346 2.00 27.39 17.11
CA PRO A 346 2.12 26.22 16.26
C PRO A 346 3.59 26.03 15.91
N ASN A 347 4.18 24.91 16.31
CA ASN A 347 5.32 24.32 15.61
C ASN A 347 5.03 22.83 15.39
N PRO A 348 5.36 22.24 14.23
CA PRO A 348 4.72 20.99 13.80
C PRO A 348 5.12 19.75 14.61
N GLY A 349 4.19 18.80 14.71
CA GLY A 349 4.54 17.39 14.88
C GLY A 349 5.19 16.83 13.61
N PRO A 350 5.72 15.59 13.63
CA PRO A 350 6.50 15.04 12.53
C PRO A 350 5.70 15.04 11.23
N GLU A 351 6.28 15.64 10.19
CA GLU A 351 5.68 15.77 8.87
C GLU A 351 5.36 14.38 8.28
N GLN A 352 4.08 14.11 8.09
CA GLN A 352 3.65 13.10 7.13
C GLN A 352 4.05 13.63 5.75
N SER A 353 5.13 13.09 5.18
CA SER A 353 5.83 13.72 4.05
C SER A 353 4.91 14.09 2.89
N ASP A 354 5.03 15.31 2.39
CA ASP A 354 4.39 15.78 1.15
C ASP A 354 4.85 15.03 -0.12
N LYS A 355 5.77 14.05 0.00
CA LYS A 355 6.33 13.26 -1.09
C LYS A 355 5.28 12.31 -1.70
N ILE A 356 5.04 12.47 -2.99
CA ILE A 356 4.12 11.67 -3.80
C ILE A 356 4.51 10.18 -3.79
N GLN A 357 3.51 9.31 -3.78
CA GLN A 357 3.69 7.86 -3.66
C GLN A 357 3.92 7.17 -5.01
N PRO A 358 4.64 6.04 -5.08
CA PRO A 358 4.85 5.33 -6.33
C PRO A 358 3.54 4.77 -6.89
N PRO A 359 3.40 4.64 -8.22
CA PRO A 359 2.20 4.09 -8.84
C PRO A 359 1.83 2.70 -8.33
N ALA A 360 0.57 2.53 -7.93
CA ALA A 360 0.02 1.23 -7.54
C ALA A 360 -0.39 0.39 -8.77
N ASN A 361 -0.58 -0.91 -8.57
CA ASN A 361 -1.02 -1.87 -9.60
C ASN A 361 -0.18 -1.83 -10.89
N VAL A 362 1.13 -1.53 -10.79
CA VAL A 362 2.04 -1.66 -11.93
C VAL A 362 1.96 -3.09 -12.46
N SER A 363 1.83 -3.22 -13.78
CA SER A 363 1.79 -4.48 -14.52
C SER A 363 2.51 -4.31 -15.87
N ALA A 364 2.98 -5.43 -16.44
CA ALA A 364 3.59 -5.46 -17.76
C ALA A 364 3.06 -6.66 -18.54
N SER A 365 2.80 -6.51 -19.84
CA SER A 365 2.26 -7.57 -20.69
C SER A 365 3.26 -8.73 -20.89
N ARG A 366 2.78 -9.96 -20.83
CA ARG A 366 3.60 -11.19 -20.89
C ARG A 366 3.13 -12.07 -22.06
N GLY A 367 3.76 -11.90 -23.21
CA GLY A 367 3.42 -12.63 -24.43
C GLY A 367 2.11 -12.20 -25.10
N THR A 368 1.46 -11.14 -24.63
CA THR A 368 0.18 -10.61 -25.18
C THR A 368 0.34 -9.97 -26.56
N TYR A 369 1.50 -9.36 -26.81
CA TYR A 369 1.79 -8.60 -28.03
C TYR A 369 3.11 -9.09 -28.63
N SER A 370 3.18 -9.25 -29.95
CA SER A 370 4.39 -9.75 -30.65
C SER A 370 5.46 -8.68 -30.87
N ASP A 371 5.11 -7.42 -30.65
CA ASP A 371 5.84 -6.23 -31.11
C ASP A 371 6.16 -5.21 -29.99
N ARG A 372 5.61 -5.40 -28.78
CA ARG A 372 5.87 -4.53 -27.62
C ARG A 372 5.74 -5.26 -26.30
N VAL A 373 6.20 -4.62 -25.23
CA VAL A 373 5.63 -4.78 -23.89
C VAL A 373 4.78 -3.55 -23.58
N GLU A 374 3.56 -3.77 -23.12
CA GLU A 374 2.71 -2.72 -22.57
C GLU A 374 2.83 -2.72 -21.05
N ILE A 375 3.14 -1.55 -20.48
CA ILE A 375 3.29 -1.33 -19.04
C ILE A 375 2.13 -0.44 -18.62
N SER A 376 1.38 -0.81 -17.59
CA SER A 376 0.24 -0.04 -17.07
C SER A 376 0.28 0.07 -15.56
N TRP A 377 -0.32 1.14 -15.02
CA TRP A 377 -0.35 1.44 -13.59
C TRP A 377 -1.62 2.20 -13.20
N SER A 378 -1.83 2.42 -11.90
CA SER A 378 -2.90 3.28 -11.39
C SER A 378 -2.46 4.74 -11.37
N ALA A 379 -3.37 5.66 -11.71
CA ALA A 379 -3.12 7.09 -11.57
C ALA A 379 -2.80 7.46 -10.11
N VAL A 380 -1.79 8.31 -9.92
CA VAL A 380 -1.41 8.85 -8.61
C VAL A 380 -1.92 10.28 -8.51
N SER A 381 -2.60 10.61 -7.41
CA SER A 381 -3.10 11.96 -7.17
C SER A 381 -1.93 12.95 -7.06
N GLY A 382 -2.01 14.06 -7.80
CA GLY A 382 -0.95 15.07 -7.86
C GLY A 382 0.19 14.78 -8.86
N ALA A 383 0.22 13.61 -9.52
CA ALA A 383 1.20 13.35 -10.56
C ALA A 383 0.88 14.15 -11.83
N VAL A 384 1.88 14.87 -12.34
CA VAL A 384 1.84 15.61 -13.61
C VAL A 384 2.38 14.72 -14.74
N VAL A 385 3.42 13.93 -14.47
CA VAL A 385 4.03 13.00 -15.44
C VAL A 385 4.53 11.74 -14.72
N TYR A 386 4.65 10.64 -15.45
CA TYR A 386 5.29 9.40 -15.00
C TYR A 386 6.58 9.16 -15.75
N VAL A 387 7.57 8.56 -15.08
CA VAL A 387 8.82 8.09 -15.72
C VAL A 387 8.85 6.56 -15.70
N VAL A 388 9.04 5.97 -16.87
CA VAL A 388 9.11 4.52 -17.08
C VAL A 388 10.57 4.12 -17.23
N PHE A 389 11.01 3.19 -16.38
CA PHE A 389 12.35 2.64 -16.39
C PHE A 389 12.32 1.16 -16.79
N ARG A 390 13.39 0.71 -17.43
CA ARG A 390 13.59 -0.69 -17.85
C ARG A 390 14.98 -1.19 -17.50
N ALA A 391 15.09 -2.40 -16.97
CA ALA A 391 16.36 -3.12 -16.88
C ALA A 391 16.54 -4.07 -18.07
N GLU A 392 17.77 -4.14 -18.59
CA GLU A 392 18.13 -5.09 -19.65
C GLU A 392 18.06 -6.56 -19.16
N PRO A 393 17.89 -7.54 -20.07
CA PRO A 393 17.63 -8.94 -19.71
C PRO A 393 18.75 -9.57 -18.86
N GLY A 394 18.45 -9.83 -17.58
CA GLY A 394 19.40 -10.35 -16.60
C GLY A 394 20.35 -9.30 -15.99
N GLY A 395 20.15 -8.01 -16.28
CA GLY A 395 20.80 -6.90 -15.60
C GLY A 395 20.07 -6.49 -14.31
N GLN A 396 20.79 -5.77 -13.44
CA GLN A 396 20.25 -5.20 -12.19
C GLN A 396 20.09 -3.67 -12.25
N GLY A 397 20.62 -3.02 -13.30
CA GLY A 397 20.51 -1.57 -13.52
C GLY A 397 19.30 -1.22 -14.36
N PHE A 398 18.61 -0.14 -13.99
CA PHE A 398 17.48 0.42 -14.72
C PHE A 398 17.92 1.63 -15.56
N GLU A 399 17.52 1.65 -16.83
CA GLU A 399 17.67 2.77 -17.76
C GLU A 399 16.30 3.48 -17.91
N GLU A 400 16.28 4.80 -18.02
CA GLU A 400 15.07 5.56 -18.37
C GLU A 400 14.70 5.27 -19.83
N ILE A 401 13.43 4.91 -20.09
CA ILE A 401 12.97 4.62 -21.46
C ILE A 401 11.89 5.58 -21.98
N ALA A 402 11.08 6.18 -21.09
CA ALA A 402 10.05 7.12 -21.50
C ALA A 402 9.50 7.96 -20.34
N TYR A 403 8.99 9.14 -20.70
CA TYR A 403 7.97 9.85 -19.94
C TYR A 403 6.57 9.51 -20.49
N ALA A 404 5.56 9.55 -19.62
CA ALA A 404 4.16 9.36 -19.98
C ALA A 404 3.23 10.26 -19.16
N GLU A 405 2.31 10.97 -19.83
CA GLU A 405 1.23 11.74 -19.18
C GLU A 405 -0.01 10.86 -18.89
N THR A 406 -0.09 9.68 -19.51
CA THR A 406 -1.12 8.68 -19.28
C THR A 406 -0.60 7.54 -18.40
N THR A 407 -1.50 6.68 -17.92
CA THR A 407 -1.15 5.55 -17.04
C THR A 407 -0.76 4.26 -17.77
N VAL A 408 -0.34 4.38 -19.03
CA VAL A 408 0.06 3.26 -19.90
C VAL A 408 1.21 3.69 -20.81
N HIS A 409 2.24 2.84 -20.92
CA HIS A 409 3.34 2.98 -21.87
C HIS A 409 3.49 1.72 -22.74
N SER A 410 3.99 1.87 -23.96
CA SER A 410 4.23 0.79 -24.92
C SER A 410 5.69 0.77 -25.35
N ASP A 411 6.49 -0.11 -24.75
CA ASP A 411 7.87 -0.32 -25.14
C ASP A 411 7.94 -1.25 -26.37
N THR A 412 8.08 -0.64 -27.55
CA THR A 412 8.26 -1.31 -28.85
C THR A 412 9.71 -1.68 -29.14
N THR A 413 10.64 -1.38 -28.23
CA THR A 413 12.08 -1.60 -28.41
C THR A 413 12.58 -2.92 -27.80
N VAL A 414 11.66 -3.72 -27.26
CA VAL A 414 11.91 -5.05 -26.73
C VAL A 414 12.25 -6.07 -27.82
N GLN A 415 12.99 -7.12 -27.47
CA GLN A 415 13.15 -8.31 -28.30
C GLN A 415 12.04 -9.34 -28.01
N PRO A 416 11.35 -9.89 -29.02
CA PRO A 416 10.39 -10.99 -28.85
C PRO A 416 11.01 -12.22 -28.16
N GLY A 417 10.26 -12.81 -27.22
CA GLY A 417 10.70 -14.00 -26.45
C GLY A 417 11.75 -13.72 -25.37
N VAL A 418 12.03 -12.45 -25.06
CA VAL A 418 13.02 -12.03 -24.06
C VAL A 418 12.34 -11.24 -22.95
N SER A 419 12.70 -11.56 -21.70
CA SER A 419 12.15 -10.93 -20.50
C SER A 419 12.87 -9.64 -20.12
N TYR A 420 12.10 -8.60 -19.80
CA TYR A 420 12.57 -7.30 -19.33
C TYR A 420 11.85 -6.92 -18.05
N LYS A 421 12.57 -6.25 -17.13
CA LYS A 421 11.99 -5.72 -15.89
C LYS A 421 11.69 -4.23 -16.05
N TYR A 422 10.56 -3.79 -15.51
CA TYR A 422 10.10 -2.40 -15.55
C TYR A 422 9.72 -1.92 -14.16
N LEU A 423 9.87 -0.63 -13.93
CA LEU A 423 9.23 0.08 -12.83
C LEU A 423 8.79 1.46 -13.34
N VAL A 424 7.87 2.09 -12.61
CA VAL A 424 7.34 3.41 -12.94
C VAL A 424 7.39 4.27 -11.68
N ILE A 425 7.71 5.56 -11.83
CA ILE A 425 7.60 6.57 -10.77
C ILE A 425 6.61 7.67 -11.19
N ALA A 426 5.98 8.31 -10.22
CA ALA A 426 5.15 9.49 -10.39
C ALA A 426 5.95 10.77 -10.07
N VAL A 427 5.75 11.83 -10.83
CA VAL A 427 6.39 13.13 -10.65
C VAL A 427 5.32 14.21 -10.58
N ALA A 428 5.27 14.95 -9.46
CA ALA A 428 4.39 16.09 -9.25
C ALA A 428 5.11 17.42 -9.52
N SER A 429 6.38 17.51 -9.14
CA SER A 429 7.24 18.67 -9.35
C SER A 429 8.71 18.25 -9.43
N GLU A 430 9.58 19.24 -9.59
CA GLU A 430 11.03 19.12 -9.72
C GLU A 430 11.66 18.50 -8.46
N ASP A 431 11.05 18.75 -7.30
CA ASP A 431 11.42 18.33 -5.96
C ASP A 431 10.47 17.27 -5.35
N ASN A 432 9.28 17.07 -5.92
CA ASN A 432 8.28 16.10 -5.46
C ASN A 432 8.03 14.99 -6.49
N TYR A 433 8.74 13.89 -6.32
CA TYR A 433 8.62 12.67 -7.11
C TYR A 433 8.67 11.44 -6.21
N SER A 434 8.03 10.35 -6.65
CA SER A 434 7.95 9.12 -5.87
C SER A 434 9.27 8.38 -5.87
N ASP A 435 9.56 7.71 -4.76
CA ASP A 435 10.82 6.99 -4.57
C ASP A 435 10.96 5.81 -5.55
N PRO A 436 11.97 5.80 -6.45
CA PRO A 436 12.17 4.71 -7.42
C PRO A 436 12.38 3.34 -6.77
N GLU A 437 12.90 3.30 -5.55
CA GLU A 437 13.18 2.04 -4.83
C GLU A 437 11.95 1.47 -4.13
N GLN A 438 10.91 2.28 -3.93
CA GLN A 438 9.60 1.86 -3.44
C GLN A 438 8.68 1.42 -4.59
N SER A 439 9.05 1.69 -5.85
CA SER A 439 8.26 1.25 -7.00
C SER A 439 8.25 -0.27 -7.19
N ARG A 440 7.07 -0.79 -7.53
CA ARG A 440 6.89 -2.20 -7.86
C ARG A 440 7.60 -2.53 -9.17
N ILE A 441 8.67 -3.32 -9.08
CA ILE A 441 9.29 -3.96 -10.24
C ILE A 441 8.34 -5.04 -10.78
N VAL A 442 8.08 -4.99 -12.08
CA VAL A 442 7.30 -5.98 -12.83
C VAL A 442 8.09 -6.50 -14.01
N GLU A 443 7.66 -7.61 -14.58
CA GLU A 443 8.36 -8.29 -15.65
C GLU A 443 7.43 -8.54 -16.84
N GLY A 444 7.87 -8.16 -18.05
CA GLY A 444 7.12 -8.31 -19.29
C GLY A 444 7.99 -8.76 -20.47
N PHE A 445 7.36 -9.37 -21.46
CA PHE A 445 8.01 -9.84 -22.69
C PHE A 445 7.04 -9.82 -23.88
N ALA A 446 7.56 -9.58 -25.09
CA ALA A 446 6.80 -9.72 -26.32
C ALA A 446 6.72 -11.20 -26.77
N GLN A 447 5.64 -11.57 -27.45
CA GLN A 447 5.36 -12.93 -27.91
C GLN A 447 6.39 -13.45 -28.91
N ALA A 448 6.97 -14.62 -28.64
CA ALA A 448 7.79 -15.32 -29.62
C ALA A 448 6.92 -15.92 -30.75
N GLY A 449 7.17 -15.53 -32.01
CA GLY A 449 6.58 -16.20 -33.18
C GLY A 449 5.97 -15.30 -34.29
N GLY A 450 5.77 -14.00 -34.04
CA GLY A 450 5.17 -13.08 -35.02
C GLY A 450 3.63 -13.01 -34.97
N THR A 451 3.04 -12.11 -35.75
CA THR A 451 1.65 -11.64 -35.56
C THR A 451 0.56 -12.68 -35.88
N SER A 452 -0.34 -12.89 -34.92
CA SER A 452 -1.63 -13.58 -35.07
C SER A 452 -2.76 -12.62 -35.48
N ALA A 453 -4.00 -13.10 -35.53
CA ALA A 453 -5.18 -12.22 -35.58
C ALA A 453 -5.30 -11.39 -34.29
N PRO A 454 -5.92 -10.20 -34.32
CA PRO A 454 -5.96 -9.30 -33.17
C PRO A 454 -6.76 -9.88 -32.00
N THR A 455 -6.36 -9.54 -30.78
CA THR A 455 -7.11 -9.92 -29.57
C THR A 455 -8.44 -9.14 -29.46
N LYS A 456 -9.33 -9.59 -28.58
CA LYS A 456 -10.60 -8.94 -28.27
C LYS A 456 -10.38 -7.49 -27.78
N VAL A 457 -11.22 -6.57 -28.23
CA VAL A 457 -11.19 -5.16 -27.79
C VAL A 457 -11.71 -5.07 -26.34
N THR A 458 -10.99 -4.33 -25.49
CA THR A 458 -11.33 -4.09 -24.08
C THR A 458 -11.48 -2.59 -23.81
N GLY A 459 -12.04 -2.24 -22.65
CA GLY A 459 -12.20 -0.84 -22.23
C GLY A 459 -13.15 -0.02 -23.10
N LEU A 460 -14.08 -0.66 -23.81
CA LEU A 460 -15.09 0.03 -24.61
C LEU A 460 -16.04 0.80 -23.69
N ASP A 461 -16.03 2.12 -23.82
CA ASP A 461 -16.90 3.06 -23.12
C ASP A 461 -17.72 3.90 -24.12
N ALA A 462 -18.88 4.39 -23.67
CA ALA A 462 -19.80 5.19 -24.45
C ALA A 462 -20.28 6.41 -23.67
N SER A 463 -20.10 7.60 -24.24
CA SER A 463 -20.45 8.88 -23.61
C SER A 463 -21.31 9.76 -24.53
N LEU A 464 -22.25 10.50 -23.96
CA LEU A 464 -23.07 11.46 -24.70
C LEU A 464 -22.29 12.75 -24.96
N ARG A 465 -22.42 13.32 -26.17
CA ARG A 465 -21.90 14.66 -26.49
C ARG A 465 -23.02 15.59 -26.94
N ALA A 466 -22.91 16.86 -26.55
CA ALA A 466 -23.83 17.93 -26.93
C ALA A 466 -23.26 18.77 -28.09
N VAL A 467 -23.61 18.42 -29.33
CA VAL A 467 -23.31 19.23 -30.52
C VAL A 467 -24.52 19.18 -31.46
N ALA A 468 -25.33 20.25 -31.47
CA ALA A 468 -26.50 20.42 -32.34
C ALA A 468 -27.46 19.20 -32.43
N GLY A 469 -27.52 18.40 -31.37
CA GLY A 469 -28.18 17.09 -31.34
C GLY A 469 -27.57 16.22 -30.24
N VAL A 470 -28.02 14.95 -30.17
CA VAL A 470 -27.44 13.91 -29.31
C VAL A 470 -26.54 13.05 -30.19
N SER A 471 -25.25 12.97 -29.85
CA SER A 471 -24.31 12.01 -30.45
C SER A 471 -23.66 11.15 -29.37
N VAL A 472 -23.22 9.94 -29.74
CA VAL A 472 -22.50 9.03 -28.85
C VAL A 472 -21.04 8.96 -29.27
N ALA A 473 -20.13 9.33 -28.36
CA ALA A 473 -18.70 9.13 -28.53
C ALA A 473 -18.28 7.82 -27.83
N LEU A 474 -17.73 6.91 -28.63
CA LEU A 474 -17.15 5.66 -28.20
C LEU A 474 -15.63 5.79 -28.12
N ASN A 475 -15.02 5.26 -27.06
CA ASN A 475 -13.57 5.11 -26.93
C ASN A 475 -13.28 3.70 -26.43
N TRP A 476 -12.12 3.13 -26.76
CA TRP A 476 -11.70 1.80 -26.30
C TRP A 476 -10.17 1.69 -26.22
N ASN A 477 -9.65 0.55 -25.75
CA ASN A 477 -8.21 0.31 -25.70
C ASN A 477 -7.68 -0.11 -27.09
N THR A 478 -6.54 0.45 -27.51
CA THR A 478 -5.85 0.07 -28.74
C THR A 478 -5.42 -1.40 -28.72
N VAL A 479 -5.85 -2.19 -29.71
CA VAL A 479 -5.43 -3.59 -29.86
C VAL A 479 -4.18 -3.69 -30.72
N SER A 480 -3.17 -4.44 -30.28
CA SER A 480 -1.93 -4.58 -31.07
C SER A 480 -2.14 -5.29 -32.39
N GLY A 481 -1.32 -4.91 -33.37
CA GLY A 481 -1.38 -5.42 -34.74
C GLY A 481 -2.64 -5.04 -35.50
N ALA A 482 -3.63 -4.35 -34.90
CA ALA A 482 -4.86 -3.96 -35.55
C ALA A 482 -4.61 -2.85 -36.58
N ASN A 483 -4.97 -3.10 -37.85
CA ASN A 483 -4.95 -2.10 -38.91
C ASN A 483 -6.19 -1.19 -38.89
N ARG A 484 -7.31 -1.69 -38.31
CA ARG A 484 -8.57 -0.95 -38.13
C ARG A 484 -9.48 -1.64 -37.11
N TYR A 485 -10.54 -0.94 -36.72
CA TYR A 485 -11.66 -1.45 -35.93
C TYR A 485 -12.95 -1.45 -36.75
N GLN A 486 -13.85 -2.38 -36.45
CA GLN A 486 -15.26 -2.36 -36.87
C GLN A 486 -16.14 -2.05 -35.67
N ILE A 487 -17.12 -1.16 -35.84
CA ILE A 487 -18.06 -0.72 -34.81
C ILE A 487 -19.46 -1.19 -35.20
N ALA A 488 -20.12 -1.93 -34.32
CA ALA A 488 -21.50 -2.35 -34.46
C ALA A 488 -22.40 -1.67 -33.43
N ARG A 489 -23.65 -1.41 -33.81
CA ARG A 489 -24.72 -0.86 -32.96
C ARG A 489 -25.91 -1.81 -32.96
N TYR A 490 -26.53 -1.97 -31.79
CA TYR A 490 -27.75 -2.73 -31.63
C TYR A 490 -28.98 -1.87 -31.91
N ASN A 491 -29.87 -2.37 -32.77
CA ASN A 491 -31.17 -1.77 -33.03
C ASN A 491 -32.26 -2.54 -32.26
N ALA A 492 -32.72 -1.95 -31.15
CA ALA A 492 -33.76 -2.54 -30.31
C ALA A 492 -35.12 -2.72 -31.02
N ALA A 493 -35.41 -1.96 -32.09
CA ALA A 493 -36.66 -2.10 -32.85
C ALA A 493 -36.66 -3.29 -33.83
N THR A 494 -35.49 -3.84 -34.15
CA THR A 494 -35.32 -4.99 -35.07
C THR A 494 -34.53 -6.14 -34.45
N GLU A 495 -34.31 -6.07 -33.13
CA GLU A 495 -33.52 -6.98 -32.30
C GLU A 495 -32.16 -7.42 -32.89
N SER A 496 -31.53 -6.56 -33.68
CA SER A 496 -30.37 -6.94 -34.52
C SER A 496 -29.20 -5.97 -34.45
N TRP A 497 -28.00 -6.52 -34.61
CA TRP A 497 -26.75 -5.76 -34.69
C TRP A 497 -26.44 -5.37 -36.13
N SER A 498 -26.06 -4.12 -36.36
CA SER A 498 -25.57 -3.65 -37.66
C SER A 498 -24.22 -2.94 -37.51
N VAL A 499 -23.31 -3.15 -38.47
CA VAL A 499 -22.03 -2.42 -38.52
C VAL A 499 -22.31 -1.00 -39.00
N ILE A 500 -22.05 -0.02 -38.14
CA ILE A 500 -22.29 1.41 -38.42
C ILE A 500 -21.07 2.13 -38.96
N GLY A 501 -19.86 1.56 -38.80
CA GLY A 501 -18.65 2.13 -39.36
C GLY A 501 -17.36 1.39 -39.00
N THR A 502 -16.25 1.98 -39.41
CA THR A 502 -14.89 1.57 -39.07
C THR A 502 -14.11 2.77 -38.55
N SER A 503 -13.05 2.50 -37.78
CA SER A 503 -12.09 3.52 -37.35
C SER A 503 -10.67 2.98 -37.44
N THR A 504 -9.70 3.83 -37.78
CA THR A 504 -8.26 3.52 -37.66
C THR A 504 -7.70 3.95 -36.30
N SER A 505 -8.46 4.73 -35.53
CA SER A 505 -8.15 5.17 -34.17
C SER A 505 -9.01 4.39 -33.16
N PRO A 506 -8.62 4.34 -31.87
CA PRO A 506 -9.38 3.64 -30.83
C PRO A 506 -10.62 4.43 -30.33
N ALA A 507 -11.28 5.13 -31.25
CA ALA A 507 -12.45 5.97 -30.97
C ALA A 507 -13.35 6.09 -32.20
N TYR A 508 -14.64 6.35 -31.98
CA TYR A 508 -15.65 6.56 -33.02
C TYR A 508 -16.80 7.44 -32.49
N ASN A 509 -17.38 8.30 -33.34
CA ASN A 509 -18.51 9.15 -32.94
C ASN A 509 -19.73 8.83 -33.81
N ASP A 510 -20.75 8.22 -33.21
CA ASP A 510 -22.07 8.02 -33.81
C ASP A 510 -22.87 9.33 -33.73
N SER A 511 -22.91 10.06 -34.85
CA SER A 511 -23.62 11.34 -34.97
C SER A 511 -25.13 11.21 -35.15
N ASN A 512 -25.67 9.99 -35.31
CA ASN A 512 -27.10 9.76 -35.41
C ASN A 512 -27.49 8.44 -34.71
N PRO A 513 -27.40 8.39 -33.36
CA PRO A 513 -27.68 7.20 -32.56
C PRO A 513 -29.18 6.84 -32.50
N GLY A 514 -30.05 7.73 -33.00
CA GLY A 514 -31.51 7.65 -32.86
C GLY A 514 -32.02 8.59 -31.77
N ARG A 515 -33.30 8.45 -31.41
CA ARG A 515 -33.94 9.22 -30.33
C ARG A 515 -34.73 8.28 -29.42
N ASN A 516 -34.64 8.52 -28.11
CA ASN A 516 -35.55 7.97 -27.10
C ASN A 516 -35.51 6.42 -26.92
N THR A 517 -34.32 5.82 -26.94
CA THR A 517 -34.09 4.38 -26.71
C THR A 517 -32.82 4.10 -25.89
N ILE A 518 -32.77 2.92 -25.26
CA ILE A 518 -31.50 2.29 -24.83
C ILE A 518 -30.89 1.64 -26.09
N THR A 519 -29.61 1.89 -26.35
CA THR A 519 -28.86 1.25 -27.43
C THR A 519 -27.56 0.65 -26.89
N ALA A 520 -26.95 -0.25 -27.66
CA ALA A 520 -25.72 -0.93 -27.30
C ALA A 520 -24.70 -0.87 -28.44
N TYR A 521 -23.42 -0.82 -28.12
CA TYR A 521 -22.31 -0.78 -29.06
C TYR A 521 -21.29 -1.87 -28.77
N ALA A 522 -20.74 -2.48 -29.82
CA ALA A 522 -19.66 -3.47 -29.72
C ALA A 522 -18.59 -3.17 -30.78
N VAL A 523 -17.32 -3.45 -30.45
CA VAL A 523 -16.18 -3.12 -31.33
C VAL A 523 -15.26 -4.33 -31.46
N ARG A 524 -14.72 -4.58 -32.67
CA ARG A 524 -13.67 -5.58 -32.89
C ARG A 524 -12.49 -5.03 -33.67
N ALA A 525 -11.30 -5.53 -33.38
CA ALA A 525 -10.06 -5.22 -34.07
C ALA A 525 -9.84 -6.12 -35.30
N ILE A 526 -9.18 -5.60 -36.35
CA ILE A 526 -8.94 -6.33 -37.61
C ILE A 526 -7.52 -6.06 -38.11
N ASN A 527 -6.83 -7.10 -38.56
CA ASN A 527 -5.53 -7.00 -39.22
C ASN A 527 -5.43 -7.86 -40.49
N SER A 528 -4.24 -7.93 -41.08
CA SER A 528 -3.93 -8.75 -42.27
C SER A 528 -4.05 -10.26 -42.07
N LYS A 529 -4.16 -10.76 -40.84
CA LYS A 529 -4.36 -12.18 -40.48
C LYS A 529 -5.82 -12.51 -40.17
N GLY A 530 -6.66 -11.53 -39.84
CA GLY A 530 -8.09 -11.74 -39.62
C GLY A 530 -8.76 -10.65 -38.76
N ALA A 531 -10.03 -10.89 -38.45
CA ALA A 531 -10.76 -10.12 -37.44
C ALA A 531 -10.65 -10.84 -36.09
N GLY A 532 -10.43 -10.07 -35.02
CA GLY A 532 -10.58 -10.53 -33.65
C GLY A 532 -12.04 -10.64 -33.22
N GLU A 533 -12.25 -11.09 -31.98
CA GLU A 533 -13.59 -11.16 -31.38
C GLU A 533 -14.19 -9.76 -31.13
N TRP A 534 -15.52 -9.71 -31.08
CA TRP A 534 -16.25 -8.53 -30.61
C TRP A 534 -16.00 -8.32 -29.11
N SER A 535 -15.89 -7.05 -28.70
CA SER A 535 -15.87 -6.64 -27.30
C SER A 535 -17.13 -7.10 -26.56
N GLU A 536 -17.10 -7.03 -25.23
CA GLU A 536 -18.36 -6.92 -24.49
C GLU A 536 -19.14 -5.67 -24.97
N PRO A 537 -20.47 -5.75 -25.08
CA PRO A 537 -21.27 -4.63 -25.55
C PRO A 537 -21.46 -3.58 -24.43
N VAL A 538 -21.17 -2.31 -24.72
CA VAL A 538 -21.50 -1.19 -23.82
C VAL A 538 -22.92 -0.70 -24.12
N GLN A 539 -23.74 -0.50 -23.09
CA GLN A 539 -25.08 0.07 -23.22
C GLN A 539 -25.08 1.55 -22.84
N ILE A 540 -25.87 2.36 -23.56
CA ILE A 540 -26.07 3.78 -23.25
C ILE A 540 -27.55 4.17 -23.45
N ASN A 541 -28.04 5.05 -22.59
CA ASN A 541 -29.41 5.58 -22.65
C ASN A 541 -29.40 6.94 -23.37
N LEU A 542 -30.20 7.09 -24.42
CA LEU A 542 -30.25 8.33 -25.20
C LEU A 542 -31.30 9.29 -24.63
N PRO A 543 -30.94 10.52 -24.22
CA PRO A 543 -31.90 11.48 -23.71
C PRO A 543 -32.90 11.93 -24.79
N GLY A 544 -34.16 12.07 -24.42
CA GLY A 544 -35.26 12.47 -25.29
C GLY A 544 -36.35 13.22 -24.53
N GLN A 545 -37.45 13.58 -25.19
CA GLN A 545 -38.56 14.31 -24.56
C GLN A 545 -39.23 13.55 -23.40
N ALA A 546 -39.02 12.23 -23.29
CA ALA A 546 -39.58 11.38 -22.23
C ALA A 546 -38.59 11.06 -21.09
N THR A 547 -37.33 11.50 -21.17
CA THR A 547 -36.31 11.22 -20.14
C THR A 547 -35.67 12.50 -19.60
N LYS A 548 -35.55 12.58 -18.26
CA LYS A 548 -34.99 13.75 -17.57
C LYS A 548 -33.49 13.91 -17.89
N PRO A 549 -32.96 15.15 -17.99
CA PRO A 549 -31.52 15.36 -18.23
C PRO A 549 -30.66 14.93 -17.04
N GLU A 550 -29.35 14.77 -17.28
CA GLU A 550 -28.37 14.58 -16.21
C GLU A 550 -28.10 15.88 -15.42
N LYS A 551 -27.45 15.78 -14.26
CA LYS A 551 -27.09 16.96 -13.46
C LYS A 551 -25.98 17.78 -14.14
N PRO A 552 -26.02 19.13 -14.09
CA PRO A 552 -24.94 19.96 -14.60
C PRO A 552 -23.59 19.68 -13.93
N GLY A 553 -22.56 19.44 -14.74
CA GLY A 553 -21.16 19.30 -14.33
C GLY A 553 -20.39 20.63 -14.38
N SER A 554 -19.24 20.66 -13.70
CA SER A 554 -18.26 21.75 -13.77
C SER A 554 -18.81 23.15 -13.50
N VAL A 555 -19.76 23.28 -12.58
CA VAL A 555 -20.32 24.59 -12.19
C VAL A 555 -19.25 25.41 -11.46
N GLN A 556 -18.93 26.59 -12.00
CA GLN A 556 -17.98 27.54 -11.42
C GLN A 556 -18.61 28.92 -11.21
N ALA A 557 -18.10 29.67 -10.24
CA ALA A 557 -18.53 31.03 -9.92
C ALA A 557 -17.32 31.91 -9.59
N SER A 558 -17.28 33.13 -10.11
CA SER A 558 -16.15 34.05 -9.89
C SER A 558 -16.01 34.47 -8.42
N ARG A 559 -14.77 34.50 -7.90
CA ARG A 559 -14.45 34.87 -6.51
C ARG A 559 -13.54 36.10 -6.49
N GLY A 560 -14.10 37.25 -6.16
CA GLY A 560 -13.38 38.51 -5.97
C GLY A 560 -12.83 39.17 -7.24
N ILE A 561 -13.14 38.65 -8.43
CA ILE A 561 -12.65 39.15 -9.72
C ILE A 561 -13.28 40.51 -10.08
N TYR A 562 -14.55 40.71 -9.75
CA TYR A 562 -15.30 41.94 -10.06
C TYR A 562 -15.76 42.63 -8.78
N ASN A 563 -15.89 43.96 -8.81
CA ASN A 563 -16.46 44.72 -7.71
C ASN A 563 -18.00 44.73 -7.71
N ASP A 564 -18.64 44.46 -8.84
CA ASP A 564 -20.06 44.72 -9.06
C ASP A 564 -20.94 43.48 -9.29
N ARG A 565 -20.35 42.28 -9.47
CA ARG A 565 -21.07 41.08 -9.94
C ARG A 565 -20.34 39.77 -9.66
N ILE A 566 -21.03 38.65 -9.89
CA ILE A 566 -20.47 37.29 -9.95
C ILE A 566 -20.82 36.68 -11.31
N GLU A 567 -19.84 36.12 -12.02
CA GLU A 567 -20.05 35.40 -13.28
C GLU A 567 -20.01 33.89 -13.05
N LEU A 568 -20.89 33.16 -13.75
CA LEU A 568 -21.11 31.72 -13.59
C LEU A 568 -21.10 30.99 -14.94
N GLU A 569 -20.55 29.78 -14.93
CA GLU A 569 -20.46 28.87 -16.08
C GLU A 569 -20.61 27.41 -15.64
N TRP A 570 -21.17 26.57 -16.51
CA TRP A 570 -21.24 25.12 -16.35
C TRP A 570 -21.19 24.40 -17.71
N SER A 571 -20.97 23.09 -17.71
CA SER A 571 -21.01 22.28 -18.94
C SER A 571 -22.46 22.15 -19.47
N ALA A 572 -22.64 22.28 -20.78
CA ALA A 572 -23.95 22.08 -21.40
C ALA A 572 -24.40 20.61 -21.30
N VAL A 573 -25.61 20.37 -20.80
CA VAL A 573 -26.16 19.03 -20.56
C VAL A 573 -26.93 18.54 -21.80
N PRO A 574 -26.60 17.36 -22.36
CA PRO A 574 -27.35 16.75 -23.46
C PRO A 574 -28.85 16.61 -23.13
N GLY A 575 -29.72 17.00 -24.07
CA GLY A 575 -31.18 16.89 -23.92
C GLY A 575 -31.85 17.90 -22.99
N ALA A 576 -31.11 18.84 -22.39
CA ALA A 576 -31.67 19.95 -21.62
C ALA A 576 -32.17 21.07 -22.56
N THR A 577 -33.37 21.60 -22.30
CA THR A 577 -33.92 22.76 -23.04
C THR A 577 -33.74 24.07 -22.28
N HIS A 578 -33.51 24.00 -20.97
CA HIS A 578 -33.21 25.12 -20.08
C HIS A 578 -32.56 24.63 -18.77
N TYR A 579 -32.15 25.57 -17.93
CA TYR A 579 -31.58 25.35 -16.61
C TYR A 579 -32.31 26.16 -15.54
N GLY A 580 -32.41 25.61 -14.33
CA GLY A 580 -32.84 26.34 -13.14
C GLY A 580 -31.63 26.67 -12.26
N LEU A 581 -31.37 27.96 -12.04
CA LEU A 581 -30.30 28.44 -11.16
C LEU A 581 -30.87 28.82 -9.79
N PHE A 582 -30.29 28.29 -8.72
CA PHE A 582 -30.59 28.66 -7.34
C PHE A 582 -29.36 29.30 -6.69
N ARG A 583 -29.59 30.31 -5.84
CA ARG A 583 -28.56 31.07 -5.10
C ARG A 583 -28.82 30.99 -3.61
N TYR A 584 -27.79 30.77 -2.80
CA TYR A 584 -27.83 30.92 -1.34
C TYR A 584 -27.07 32.19 -0.95
N ASP A 585 -27.74 33.15 -0.29
CA ASP A 585 -27.09 34.31 0.33
C ASP A 585 -26.69 33.93 1.77
N TYR A 586 -25.38 33.78 2.03
CA TYR A 586 -24.88 33.44 3.37
C TYR A 586 -25.12 34.54 4.42
N GLY A 587 -25.23 35.80 4.00
CA GLY A 587 -25.53 36.93 4.88
C GLY A 587 -27.01 36.99 5.28
N ARG A 588 -27.91 36.51 4.42
CA ARG A 588 -29.37 36.45 4.68
C ARG A 588 -29.86 35.05 5.10
N LYS A 589 -29.00 34.04 4.96
CA LYS A 589 -29.25 32.60 5.24
C LYS A 589 -30.43 32.01 4.47
N VAL A 590 -30.69 32.48 3.25
CA VAL A 590 -31.87 32.13 2.44
C VAL A 590 -31.47 31.61 1.06
N TRP A 591 -32.22 30.62 0.55
CA TRP A 591 -32.15 30.18 -0.84
C TRP A 591 -33.15 30.97 -1.70
N GLU A 592 -32.69 31.41 -2.87
CA GLU A 592 -33.41 32.24 -3.82
C GLU A 592 -33.36 31.57 -5.21
N GLY A 593 -34.49 31.59 -5.94
CA GLY A 593 -34.65 30.92 -7.24
C GLY A 593 -35.82 29.93 -7.27
N PRO A 594 -35.95 29.12 -8.34
CA PRO A 594 -35.05 29.06 -9.49
C PRO A 594 -35.20 30.25 -10.44
N GLN A 595 -34.09 30.68 -11.05
CA GLN A 595 -34.11 31.51 -12.25
C GLN A 595 -33.92 30.63 -13.50
N THR A 596 -34.77 30.83 -14.52
CA THR A 596 -34.74 30.04 -15.76
C THR A 596 -33.73 30.60 -16.76
N ILE A 597 -32.66 29.85 -17.02
CA ILE A 597 -31.56 30.22 -17.92
C ILE A 597 -31.58 29.32 -19.16
N ARG A 598 -31.42 29.89 -20.37
CA ARG A 598 -31.37 29.12 -21.64
C ARG A 598 -29.95 28.90 -22.18
N SER A 599 -28.95 29.56 -21.59
CA SER A 599 -27.51 29.36 -21.81
C SER A 599 -26.89 28.50 -20.70
N ASN A 600 -25.67 28.01 -20.91
CA ASN A 600 -24.85 27.33 -19.89
C ASN A 600 -23.98 28.31 -19.06
N ARG A 601 -24.38 29.59 -19.03
CA ARG A 601 -23.66 30.71 -18.41
C ARG A 601 -24.66 31.70 -17.83
N PHE A 602 -24.29 32.38 -16.74
CA PHE A 602 -25.09 33.40 -16.07
C PHE A 602 -24.21 34.53 -15.48
N THR A 603 -24.80 35.68 -15.16
CA THR A 603 -24.11 36.78 -14.47
C THR A 603 -25.03 37.42 -13.43
N ASP A 604 -24.66 37.25 -12.16
CA ASP A 604 -25.37 37.80 -11.02
C ASP A 604 -24.91 39.24 -10.74
N ARG A 605 -25.82 40.21 -10.86
CA ARG A 605 -25.58 41.66 -10.66
C ARG A 605 -26.36 42.25 -9.48
N ASP A 606 -26.86 41.40 -8.57
CA ASP A 606 -27.67 41.82 -7.42
C ASP A 606 -26.94 42.85 -6.54
N GLY A 607 -27.69 43.80 -5.96
CA GLY A 607 -27.12 44.82 -5.08
C GLY A 607 -26.38 44.23 -3.85
N ASN A 608 -26.83 43.08 -3.35
CA ASN A 608 -26.18 42.37 -2.23
C ASN A 608 -24.84 41.77 -2.64
N VAL A 609 -24.65 41.38 -3.90
CA VAL A 609 -23.37 40.85 -4.42
C VAL A 609 -22.27 41.89 -4.29
N LYS A 610 -22.57 43.16 -4.58
CA LYS A 610 -21.65 44.31 -4.49
C LYS A 610 -21.07 44.56 -3.10
N SER A 611 -21.68 44.02 -2.05
CA SER A 611 -21.15 44.12 -0.68
C SER A 611 -19.97 43.18 -0.41
N GLY A 612 -19.65 42.28 -1.35
CA GLY A 612 -18.63 41.27 -1.18
C GLY A 612 -19.03 40.13 -0.22
N ARG A 613 -20.33 39.86 -0.07
CA ARG A 613 -20.81 38.64 0.59
C ARG A 613 -20.46 37.39 -0.22
N TRP A 614 -20.42 36.26 0.48
CA TRP A 614 -20.34 34.94 -0.14
C TRP A 614 -21.73 34.45 -0.54
N PHE A 615 -21.78 33.79 -1.70
CA PHE A 615 -22.97 33.13 -2.24
C PHE A 615 -22.60 31.72 -2.68
N ALA A 616 -23.52 30.77 -2.53
CA ALA A 616 -23.43 29.47 -3.19
C ALA A 616 -24.44 29.39 -4.34
N TYR A 617 -24.08 28.74 -5.44
CA TYR A 617 -24.95 28.55 -6.59
C TYR A 617 -25.04 27.07 -6.93
N VAL A 618 -26.27 26.58 -7.17
CA VAL A 618 -26.52 25.25 -7.71
C VAL A 618 -27.40 25.34 -8.95
N VAL A 619 -27.16 24.45 -9.92
CA VAL A 619 -27.86 24.43 -11.20
C VAL A 619 -28.55 23.08 -11.37
N VAL A 620 -29.78 23.08 -11.87
CA VAL A 620 -30.48 21.90 -12.42
C VAL A 620 -30.64 22.08 -13.93
N ALA A 621 -30.56 20.99 -14.68
CA ALA A 621 -30.94 20.95 -16.09
C ALA A 621 -32.39 20.47 -16.21
N ALA A 622 -33.13 20.95 -17.20
CA ALA A 622 -34.55 20.64 -17.34
C ALA A 622 -34.96 20.47 -18.81
N ASN A 623 -35.93 19.58 -19.04
CA ASN A 623 -36.63 19.41 -20.31
C ASN A 623 -38.11 19.06 -20.06
N GLU A 624 -38.83 18.61 -21.09
CA GLU A 624 -40.27 18.28 -20.98
C GLU A 624 -40.57 17.09 -20.04
N ALA A 625 -39.61 16.19 -19.81
CA ALA A 625 -39.72 15.12 -18.82
C ALA A 625 -39.44 15.59 -17.37
N GLY A 626 -38.97 16.82 -17.21
CA GLY A 626 -38.71 17.47 -15.92
C GLY A 626 -37.22 17.70 -15.61
N ASN A 627 -36.94 17.88 -14.31
CA ASN A 627 -35.65 18.38 -13.82
C ASN A 627 -34.67 17.24 -13.46
N SER A 628 -33.38 17.50 -13.68
CA SER A 628 -32.26 16.70 -13.17
C SER A 628 -32.06 16.88 -11.66
N ALA A 629 -31.14 16.11 -11.08
CA ALA A 629 -30.60 16.43 -9.76
C ALA A 629 -29.78 17.74 -9.77
N TYR A 630 -29.60 18.35 -8.60
CA TYR A 630 -28.76 19.53 -8.40
C TYR A 630 -27.29 19.24 -8.68
N SER A 631 -26.58 20.24 -9.23
CA SER A 631 -25.12 20.26 -9.27
C SER A 631 -24.49 20.30 -7.88
N GLN A 632 -23.18 20.09 -7.80
CA GLN A 632 -22.42 20.54 -6.63
C GLN A 632 -22.47 22.09 -6.52
N PRO A 633 -22.38 22.66 -5.31
CA PRO A 633 -22.46 24.10 -5.11
C PRO A 633 -21.17 24.83 -5.50
N ALA A 634 -21.28 25.85 -6.34
CA ALA A 634 -20.19 26.76 -6.68
C ALA A 634 -20.22 28.00 -5.77
N LEU A 635 -19.14 28.27 -5.04
CA LEU A 635 -19.01 29.47 -4.19
C LEU A 635 -18.50 30.68 -4.99
N GLY A 636 -19.20 31.81 -4.89
CA GLY A 636 -18.86 33.09 -5.54
C GLY A 636 -18.98 34.30 -4.61
N ARG A 637 -18.29 35.40 -4.96
CA ARG A 637 -18.23 36.67 -4.19
C ARG A 637 -17.71 37.80 -5.07
N ALA A 638 -18.15 39.04 -4.86
CA ALA A 638 -17.50 40.24 -5.45
C ALA A 638 -16.40 40.82 -4.53
N ASN A 639 -15.49 41.64 -5.06
CA ASN A 639 -14.47 42.37 -4.29
C ASN A 639 -14.70 43.89 -4.38
N PRO A 640 -15.30 44.53 -3.36
CA PRO A 640 -15.55 45.97 -3.36
C PRO A 640 -14.31 46.85 -3.60
N ASN A 641 -13.11 46.33 -3.28
CA ASN A 641 -11.85 47.05 -3.34
C ASN A 641 -11.08 46.89 -4.66
N ALA A 642 -11.60 46.14 -5.65
CA ALA A 642 -10.90 45.81 -6.90
C ALA A 642 -10.56 47.00 -7.83
N GLN A 643 -10.90 48.23 -7.44
CA GLN A 643 -10.51 49.47 -8.15
C GLN A 643 -9.26 50.17 -7.57
N ARG A 644 -8.70 49.72 -6.43
CA ARG A 644 -7.56 50.41 -5.76
C ARG A 644 -6.24 49.64 -5.72
N ALA A 645 -6.27 48.32 -5.90
CA ALA A 645 -5.09 47.56 -6.26
C ALA A 645 -5.17 47.28 -7.78
N GLY A 646 -4.02 47.22 -8.46
CA GLY A 646 -3.98 46.75 -9.85
C GLY A 646 -4.69 45.40 -9.95
N LEU A 647 -5.51 45.21 -10.98
CA LEU A 647 -6.39 44.04 -11.08
C LEU A 647 -5.54 42.77 -11.23
N ILE A 648 -5.32 42.07 -10.12
CA ILE A 648 -4.75 40.72 -10.11
C ILE A 648 -5.86 39.76 -10.56
N LEU A 649 -5.66 39.20 -11.74
CA LEU A 649 -6.56 38.20 -12.32
C LEU A 649 -6.21 36.82 -11.75
N PRO A 650 -7.15 35.84 -11.78
CA PRO A 650 -6.80 34.47 -11.45
C PRO A 650 -5.81 33.89 -12.47
N PRO A 651 -5.01 32.88 -12.09
CA PRO A 651 -4.29 32.06 -13.06
C PRO A 651 -5.28 31.38 -14.03
N PRO A 652 -4.83 31.00 -15.24
CA PRO A 652 -5.64 30.21 -16.13
C PRO A 652 -5.94 28.83 -15.53
N ASN A 653 -7.20 28.39 -15.65
CA ASN A 653 -7.63 27.05 -15.26
C ASN A 653 -7.57 26.09 -16.46
N ASN A 654 -7.70 24.78 -16.19
CA ASN A 654 -7.73 23.72 -17.20
C ASN A 654 -6.52 23.75 -18.15
N VAL A 655 -5.36 24.15 -17.62
CA VAL A 655 -4.08 24.09 -18.32
C VAL A 655 -3.76 22.63 -18.63
N ARG A 656 -3.46 22.35 -19.90
CA ARG A 656 -3.18 21.00 -20.39
C ARG A 656 -2.04 21.03 -21.40
N SER A 657 -1.09 20.12 -21.24
CA SER A 657 -0.09 19.79 -22.26
C SER A 657 -0.65 18.78 -23.26
N SER A 658 -0.04 18.74 -24.44
CA SER A 658 -0.18 17.65 -25.41
C SER A 658 1.05 17.63 -26.31
N MET A 659 1.58 16.42 -26.55
CA MET A 659 2.80 16.22 -27.34
C MET A 659 2.45 15.72 -28.76
N THR A 660 2.96 16.39 -29.79
CA THR A 660 2.90 15.93 -31.18
C THR A 660 4.32 15.85 -31.74
N GLY A 661 4.91 14.66 -31.71
CA GLY A 661 6.33 14.48 -32.00
C GLY A 661 7.18 15.24 -30.98
N GLU A 662 8.00 16.18 -31.46
CA GLU A 662 8.85 17.03 -30.61
C GLU A 662 8.19 18.38 -30.25
N THR A 663 6.95 18.60 -30.65
CA THR A 663 6.22 19.86 -30.40
C THR A 663 5.27 19.68 -29.21
N VAL A 664 5.43 20.52 -28.19
CA VAL A 664 4.41 20.68 -27.14
C VAL A 664 3.38 21.71 -27.59
N ARG A 665 2.11 21.40 -27.36
CA ARG A 665 1.03 22.38 -27.34
C ARG A 665 0.48 22.47 -25.92
N ILE A 666 0.39 23.69 -25.40
CA ILE A 666 -0.23 24.00 -24.12
C ILE A 666 -1.50 24.79 -24.40
N ASP A 667 -2.63 24.32 -23.88
CA ASP A 667 -3.93 24.98 -23.96
C ASP A 667 -4.42 25.34 -22.54
N TRP A 668 -5.18 26.42 -22.40
CA TRP A 668 -5.81 26.85 -21.15
C TRP A 668 -7.16 27.52 -21.41
N ASP A 669 -7.92 27.81 -20.35
CA ASP A 669 -9.16 28.58 -20.45
C ASP A 669 -8.92 30.10 -20.46
N ALA A 670 -9.70 30.85 -21.25
CA ALA A 670 -9.59 32.30 -21.32
C ALA A 670 -9.93 32.97 -19.97
N VAL A 671 -9.01 33.77 -19.44
CA VAL A 671 -9.26 34.60 -18.26
C VAL A 671 -9.78 35.97 -18.71
N LYS A 672 -11.01 36.28 -18.31
CA LYS A 672 -11.69 37.52 -18.71
C LYS A 672 -11.05 38.76 -18.09
N GLY A 673 -10.67 39.70 -18.94
CA GLY A 673 -9.91 40.90 -18.54
C GLY A 673 -8.39 40.73 -18.64
N ALA A 674 -7.90 39.55 -19.06
CA ALA A 674 -6.51 39.39 -19.45
C ALA A 674 -6.18 40.33 -20.62
N SER A 675 -4.97 40.91 -20.57
CA SER A 675 -4.34 41.60 -21.70
C SER A 675 -3.40 40.63 -22.43
N GLU A 676 -2.65 39.86 -21.67
CA GLU A 676 -1.72 38.83 -22.13
C GLU A 676 -1.58 37.68 -21.10
N TYR A 677 -1.09 36.54 -21.56
CA TYR A 677 -0.67 35.42 -20.73
C TYR A 677 0.84 35.25 -20.83
N TYR A 678 1.51 35.01 -19.71
CA TYR A 678 2.94 34.73 -19.65
C TYR A 678 3.17 33.24 -19.46
N VAL A 679 3.92 32.65 -20.41
CA VAL A 679 4.34 31.25 -20.39
C VAL A 679 5.71 31.20 -19.72
N PHE A 680 5.81 30.46 -18.62
CA PHE A 680 7.07 30.15 -17.96
C PHE A 680 7.38 28.66 -18.05
N ARG A 681 8.67 28.33 -18.06
CA ARG A 681 9.19 26.96 -18.13
C ARG A 681 10.31 26.76 -17.13
N THR A 682 10.50 25.56 -16.62
CA THR A 682 11.75 25.13 -15.97
C THR A 682 12.20 23.80 -16.57
N GLN A 683 13.52 23.57 -16.63
CA GLN A 683 14.09 22.27 -17.00
C GLN A 683 14.31 21.43 -15.74
N VAL A 684 13.85 20.19 -15.77
CA VAL A 684 14.14 19.17 -14.77
C VAL A 684 15.27 18.28 -15.27
N ARG A 685 16.28 18.04 -14.43
CA ARG A 685 17.34 17.07 -14.71
C ARG A 685 17.51 16.11 -13.53
N GLY A 686 17.29 14.84 -13.80
CA GLY A 686 17.99 13.74 -13.12
C GLY A 686 19.23 13.38 -13.93
N LYS A 687 20.29 12.87 -13.28
CA LYS A 687 21.49 12.36 -13.96
C LYS A 687 21.51 10.82 -14.10
N GLY A 688 20.53 10.14 -13.54
CA GLY A 688 20.39 8.68 -13.57
C GLY A 688 19.24 8.20 -12.67
N PHE A 689 19.03 6.88 -12.62
CA PHE A 689 17.92 6.19 -11.94
C PHE A 689 17.75 6.52 -10.44
N LEU A 690 18.83 6.91 -9.74
CA LEU A 690 18.82 7.26 -8.32
C LEU A 690 19.19 8.72 -8.03
N ASP A 691 19.45 9.52 -9.06
CA ASP A 691 19.82 10.93 -8.88
C ASP A 691 18.57 11.76 -8.63
N ALA A 692 18.66 12.69 -7.68
CA ALA A 692 17.55 13.58 -7.40
C ALA A 692 17.18 14.40 -8.64
N MET A 693 15.88 14.50 -8.92
CA MET A 693 15.39 15.49 -9.86
C MET A 693 15.73 16.87 -9.30
N THR A 694 16.26 17.73 -10.17
CA THR A 694 16.61 19.11 -9.82
C THR A 694 16.06 20.02 -10.91
N GLY A 695 15.32 21.04 -10.49
CA GLY A 695 14.79 22.09 -11.35
C GLY A 695 15.72 23.31 -11.39
N SER A 696 15.64 24.07 -12.48
CA SER A 696 16.11 25.45 -12.49
C SER A 696 15.02 26.41 -11.98
N ASP A 697 15.36 27.69 -11.81
CA ASP A 697 14.34 28.74 -11.76
C ASP A 697 13.47 28.71 -13.04
N TYR A 698 12.24 29.21 -12.92
CA TYR A 698 11.34 29.37 -14.06
C TYR A 698 11.83 30.49 -14.98
N GLU A 699 12.20 30.15 -16.21
CA GLU A 699 12.49 31.10 -17.28
C GLU A 699 11.20 31.57 -17.97
N TYR A 700 11.17 32.84 -18.39
CA TYR A 700 10.11 33.38 -19.23
C TYR A 700 10.30 32.92 -20.67
N VAL A 701 9.28 32.30 -21.25
CA VAL A 701 9.31 31.76 -22.62
C VAL A 701 8.61 32.69 -23.62
N ALA A 702 7.39 33.14 -23.31
CA ALA A 702 6.57 33.89 -24.25
C ALA A 702 5.46 34.72 -23.58
N SER A 703 5.06 35.80 -24.26
CA SER A 703 3.76 36.45 -24.07
C SER A 703 2.79 35.97 -25.15
N VAL A 704 1.57 35.65 -24.75
CA VAL A 704 0.47 35.25 -25.62
C VAL A 704 -0.68 36.25 -25.44
N PRO A 705 -1.07 37.02 -26.47
CA PRO A 705 -2.15 38.00 -26.37
C PRO A 705 -3.47 37.35 -25.96
N ALA A 706 -4.31 38.05 -25.17
CA ALA A 706 -5.53 37.49 -24.58
C ALA A 706 -6.54 36.86 -25.57
N GLY A 707 -6.49 37.23 -26.85
CA GLY A 707 -7.25 36.60 -27.94
C GLY A 707 -6.77 35.20 -28.35
N LYS A 708 -5.73 34.66 -27.72
CA LYS A 708 -5.23 33.29 -27.89
C LYS A 708 -5.10 32.62 -26.52
N THR A 709 -5.58 31.38 -26.41
CA THR A 709 -5.55 30.59 -25.17
C THR A 709 -4.69 29.33 -25.32
N SER A 710 -3.67 29.43 -26.18
CA SER A 710 -2.75 28.33 -26.42
C SER A 710 -1.39 28.81 -26.88
N PHE A 711 -0.36 28.12 -26.39
CA PHE A 711 1.03 28.26 -26.81
C PHE A 711 1.49 26.94 -27.45
N SER A 712 2.51 27.00 -28.31
CA SER A 712 3.14 25.80 -28.84
C SER A 712 4.58 26.08 -29.22
N GLU A 713 5.49 25.17 -28.86
CA GLU A 713 6.89 25.24 -29.25
C GLU A 713 7.46 23.84 -29.49
N LYS A 714 8.60 23.78 -30.18
CA LYS A 714 9.43 22.57 -30.18
C LYS A 714 10.10 22.47 -28.81
N VAL A 715 9.90 21.37 -28.10
CA VAL A 715 10.51 21.15 -26.78
C VAL A 715 12.04 21.26 -26.92
N PRO A 716 12.70 22.13 -26.14
CA PRO A 716 14.13 22.37 -26.25
C PRO A 716 14.93 21.20 -25.66
N GLY A 717 16.26 21.33 -25.68
CA GLY A 717 17.15 20.34 -25.11
C GLY A 717 17.29 19.07 -25.96
N LYS A 718 17.66 17.97 -25.32
CA LYS A 718 18.02 16.68 -25.93
C LYS A 718 17.04 15.56 -25.49
N PRO A 719 17.05 14.37 -26.14
CA PRO A 719 16.35 13.20 -25.62
C PRO A 719 16.72 12.91 -24.16
N GLY A 720 15.71 12.63 -23.33
CA GLY A 720 15.80 12.48 -21.88
C GLY A 720 15.52 13.76 -21.07
N ASP A 721 15.35 14.92 -21.71
CA ASP A 721 15.04 16.16 -20.98
C ASP A 721 13.52 16.30 -20.71
N LEU A 722 13.17 16.58 -19.45
CA LEU A 722 11.83 16.93 -18.96
C LEU A 722 11.74 18.42 -18.61
N PHE A 723 10.58 19.02 -18.85
CA PHE A 723 10.26 20.41 -18.54
C PHE A 723 8.88 20.53 -17.89
N PHE A 724 8.73 21.45 -16.95
CA PHE A 724 7.44 21.87 -16.44
C PHE A 724 7.10 23.29 -16.88
N TYR A 725 5.83 23.52 -17.18
CA TYR A 725 5.30 24.82 -17.60
C TYR A 725 4.20 25.28 -16.66
N VAL A 726 4.14 26.60 -16.48
CA VAL A 726 3.08 27.31 -15.76
C VAL A 726 2.70 28.57 -16.54
N ILE A 727 1.43 28.93 -16.50
CA ILE A 727 0.89 30.10 -17.18
C ILE A 727 0.45 31.12 -16.13
N ARG A 728 0.82 32.39 -16.31
CA ARG A 728 0.28 33.51 -15.55
C ARG A 728 -0.63 34.37 -16.43
N THR A 729 -1.69 34.90 -15.84
CA THR A 729 -2.52 35.93 -16.48
C THR A 729 -2.00 37.30 -16.11
N LYS A 730 -1.89 38.22 -17.07
CA LYS A 730 -1.63 39.63 -16.81
C LYS A 730 -2.82 40.51 -17.23
N SER A 731 -3.09 41.57 -16.47
CA SER A 731 -4.13 42.56 -16.78
C SER A 731 -3.57 43.80 -17.50
N ASP A 732 -4.45 44.59 -18.13
CA ASP A 732 -4.10 45.89 -18.72
C ASP A 732 -3.49 46.89 -17.71
N LEU A 733 -3.69 46.65 -16.41
CA LEU A 733 -3.14 47.45 -15.31
C LEU A 733 -1.83 46.88 -14.73
N GLY A 734 -1.24 45.89 -15.39
CA GLY A 734 0.08 45.33 -15.05
C GLY A 734 0.11 44.35 -13.88
N GLY A 735 -1.05 43.93 -13.35
CA GLY A 735 -1.11 42.90 -12.31
C GLY A 735 -0.97 41.50 -12.92
N GLU A 736 0.00 40.72 -12.45
CA GLU A 736 0.16 39.29 -12.78
C GLU A 736 -0.53 38.40 -11.75
N SER A 737 -1.05 37.25 -12.20
CA SER A 737 -1.54 36.18 -11.34
C SER A 737 -0.41 35.36 -10.72
N GLU A 738 -0.76 34.53 -9.73
CA GLU A 738 0.05 33.35 -9.37
C GLU A 738 0.25 32.41 -10.58
N ASN A 739 1.13 31.42 -10.43
CA ASN A 739 1.26 30.32 -11.39
C ASN A 739 -0.05 29.52 -11.50
N SER A 740 -0.37 29.03 -12.71
CA SER A 740 -1.34 27.95 -12.91
C SER A 740 -0.86 26.61 -12.30
N ASP A 741 -1.75 25.63 -12.32
CA ASP A 741 -1.35 24.22 -12.23
C ASP A 741 -0.24 23.90 -13.25
N LYS A 742 0.69 23.02 -12.87
CA LYS A 742 1.84 22.62 -13.70
C LYS A 742 1.42 21.62 -14.78
N VAL A 743 2.01 21.75 -15.96
CA VAL A 743 1.93 20.73 -17.03
C VAL A 743 3.32 20.36 -17.55
N SER A 744 3.49 19.14 -18.04
CA SER A 744 4.76 18.63 -18.54
C SER A 744 4.99 18.90 -20.03
N ALA A 745 6.26 18.93 -20.44
CA ALA A 745 6.68 18.57 -21.79
C ALA A 745 8.03 17.88 -21.74
N TYR A 746 8.29 16.97 -22.67
CA TYR A 746 9.50 16.15 -22.62
C TYR A 746 9.97 15.74 -24.01
N ARG A 747 11.25 15.38 -24.10
CA ARG A 747 11.78 14.58 -25.20
C ARG A 747 12.09 13.19 -24.65
N ASN A 748 11.36 12.17 -25.05
CA ASN A 748 11.63 10.80 -24.61
C ASN A 748 13.08 10.38 -24.96
N PRO A 749 13.75 9.56 -24.13
CA PRO A 749 15.04 8.98 -24.46
C PRO A 749 15.05 8.26 -25.81
N GLU A 750 16.17 8.31 -26.54
CA GLU A 750 16.38 7.48 -27.72
C GLU A 750 16.72 6.05 -27.32
N VAL A 751 15.69 5.22 -27.20
CA VAL A 751 15.85 3.79 -26.89
C VAL A 751 15.95 2.98 -28.18
N VAL A 752 17.08 2.30 -28.38
CA VAL A 752 17.30 1.39 -29.51
C VAL A 752 17.08 -0.06 -29.06
N GLN A 753 16.43 -0.88 -29.88
CA GLN A 753 16.32 -2.32 -29.63
C GLN A 753 17.71 -2.97 -29.58
N LYS A 754 18.18 -3.29 -28.38
CA LYS A 754 19.40 -4.07 -28.16
C LYS A 754 19.11 -5.55 -28.49
N LYS A 755 19.74 -6.07 -29.54
CA LYS A 755 19.58 -7.48 -29.95
C LYS A 755 20.44 -8.40 -29.10
N HIS A 756 19.79 -9.19 -28.25
CA HIS A 756 20.42 -10.17 -27.38
C HIS A 756 20.40 -11.57 -28.03
N ARG A 757 21.57 -12.22 -28.12
CA ARG A 757 21.66 -13.63 -28.55
C ARG A 757 21.63 -14.54 -27.34
N PHE A 758 20.46 -15.12 -27.06
CA PHE A 758 20.28 -16.18 -26.08
C PHE A 758 20.06 -17.52 -26.78
N MET A 759 20.57 -18.61 -26.20
CA MET A 759 20.12 -19.95 -26.57
C MET A 759 18.67 -20.14 -26.07
N PRO A 760 17.82 -20.90 -26.78
CA PRO A 760 16.50 -21.29 -26.26
C PRO A 760 16.61 -21.89 -24.85
N GLY A 761 15.77 -21.44 -23.91
CA GLY A 761 15.84 -21.88 -22.51
C GLY A 761 16.94 -21.22 -21.65
N THR A 762 17.59 -20.13 -22.09
CA THR A 762 18.61 -19.44 -21.27
C THR A 762 18.02 -18.88 -19.96
N GLY A 763 18.44 -19.44 -18.82
CA GLY A 763 17.94 -19.11 -17.48
C GLY A 763 16.85 -20.04 -16.96
N LEU A 764 16.37 -21.00 -17.77
CA LEU A 764 15.38 -22.01 -17.36
C LEU A 764 15.99 -23.04 -16.39
N GLN A 765 17.31 -23.16 -16.37
CA GLN A 765 18.08 -24.15 -15.59
C GLN A 765 17.82 -24.05 -14.07
N ARG A 766 17.56 -22.83 -13.56
CA ARG A 766 17.25 -22.60 -12.13
C ARG A 766 15.94 -23.25 -11.70
N PHE A 767 14.99 -23.42 -12.62
CA PHE A 767 13.71 -24.09 -12.38
C PHE A 767 13.79 -25.59 -12.66
N THR A 768 14.57 -26.04 -13.64
CA THR A 768 14.62 -27.46 -14.01
C THR A 768 15.25 -28.33 -12.93
N GLY A 769 14.63 -29.48 -12.68
CA GLY A 769 15.00 -30.43 -11.65
C GLY A 769 13.78 -30.94 -10.87
N ASP A 770 14.05 -31.71 -9.83
CA ASP A 770 13.05 -32.18 -8.87
C ASP A 770 13.04 -31.31 -7.62
N TRP A 771 11.84 -31.06 -7.12
CA TRP A 771 11.57 -30.17 -5.99
C TRP A 771 10.57 -30.82 -5.06
N LYS A 772 10.73 -30.57 -3.76
CA LYS A 772 9.81 -31.03 -2.73
C LYS A 772 9.51 -29.93 -1.75
N GLY A 773 8.27 -29.86 -1.32
CA GLY A 773 7.86 -29.02 -0.21
C GLY A 773 6.70 -29.65 0.53
N GLU A 774 6.24 -28.94 1.55
CA GLU A 774 5.06 -29.31 2.31
C GLU A 774 4.26 -28.05 2.61
N PHE A 775 2.94 -28.18 2.76
CA PHE A 775 2.09 -27.12 3.27
C PHE A 775 1.17 -27.65 4.37
N PHE A 776 0.70 -26.76 5.24
CA PHE A 776 -0.17 -27.09 6.35
C PHE A 776 -1.62 -26.65 6.07
N ASP A 777 -2.56 -27.60 6.07
CA ASP A 777 -3.99 -27.35 5.80
C ASP A 777 -4.94 -27.96 6.86
N GLY A 778 -4.41 -28.23 8.06
CA GLY A 778 -4.99 -29.15 9.05
C GLY A 778 -4.33 -30.52 8.99
N LYS A 779 -3.57 -30.79 7.92
CA LYS A 779 -2.55 -31.85 7.84
C LYS A 779 -1.28 -31.31 7.18
N MET A 780 -0.14 -31.97 7.42
CA MET A 780 1.04 -31.73 6.58
C MET A 780 0.85 -32.47 5.27
N ARG A 781 0.85 -31.73 4.16
CA ARG A 781 0.62 -32.25 2.80
C ARG A 781 1.90 -32.14 2.00
N PRO A 782 2.44 -33.26 1.46
CA PRO A 782 3.59 -33.20 0.58
C PRO A 782 3.18 -32.65 -0.80
N VAL A 783 4.09 -31.89 -1.40
CA VAL A 783 4.06 -31.56 -2.83
C VAL A 783 5.41 -31.89 -3.45
N GLU A 784 5.38 -32.65 -4.53
CA GLU A 784 6.55 -33.00 -5.34
C GLU A 784 6.37 -32.39 -6.72
N VAL A 785 7.38 -31.65 -7.21
CA VAL A 785 7.33 -30.98 -8.51
C VAL A 785 8.57 -31.35 -9.31
N THR A 786 8.37 -31.94 -10.48
CA THR A 786 9.41 -32.16 -11.49
C THR A 786 9.23 -31.14 -12.60
N ILE A 787 10.25 -30.33 -12.87
CA ILE A 787 10.26 -29.37 -13.97
C ILE A 787 11.26 -29.85 -15.02
N SER A 788 10.75 -30.29 -16.17
CA SER A 788 11.56 -30.69 -17.33
C SER A 788 11.47 -29.63 -18.43
N ALA A 789 12.52 -29.48 -19.22
CA ALA A 789 12.58 -28.52 -20.32
C ALA A 789 13.21 -29.11 -21.58
N ASP A 790 12.73 -28.64 -22.73
CA ASP A 790 13.29 -28.84 -24.06
C ASP A 790 13.28 -27.48 -24.78
N GLN A 791 14.47 -26.92 -25.01
CA GLN A 791 14.65 -25.57 -25.54
C GLN A 791 13.91 -24.52 -24.67
N ASP A 792 13.02 -23.73 -25.27
CA ASP A 792 12.17 -22.76 -24.57
C ASP A 792 10.87 -23.37 -24.02
N ARG A 793 10.59 -24.64 -24.28
CA ARG A 793 9.39 -25.32 -23.77
C ARG A 793 9.69 -25.99 -22.45
N PHE A 794 8.76 -25.91 -21.51
CA PHE A 794 8.85 -26.61 -20.23
C PHE A 794 7.57 -27.37 -19.91
N THR A 795 7.70 -28.41 -19.09
CA THR A 795 6.59 -29.13 -18.49
C THR A 795 6.83 -29.25 -16.99
N VAL A 796 5.84 -28.82 -16.22
CA VAL A 796 5.76 -28.99 -14.77
C VAL A 796 4.85 -30.18 -14.51
N SER A 797 5.40 -31.25 -13.93
CA SER A 797 4.61 -32.33 -13.33
C SER A 797 4.55 -32.10 -11.83
N MET A 798 3.36 -31.85 -11.29
CA MET A 798 3.13 -31.63 -9.86
C MET A 798 2.31 -32.77 -9.29
N LYS A 799 2.85 -33.44 -8.28
CA LYS A 799 2.26 -34.58 -7.59
C LYS A 799 1.91 -34.18 -6.15
N THR A 800 0.70 -34.52 -5.75
CA THR A 800 0.12 -34.28 -4.42
C THR A 800 -0.74 -35.48 -4.01
N ASP A 801 -1.26 -35.50 -2.78
CA ASP A 801 -2.18 -36.54 -2.30
C ASP A 801 -3.43 -36.72 -3.19
N GLY A 802 -3.84 -35.67 -3.91
CA GLY A 802 -4.98 -35.70 -4.84
C GLY A 802 -4.67 -36.25 -6.25
N GLY A 803 -3.41 -36.61 -6.53
CA GLY A 803 -2.95 -37.09 -7.83
C GLY A 803 -1.86 -36.23 -8.45
N THR A 804 -1.61 -36.45 -9.76
CA THR A 804 -0.57 -35.74 -10.53
C THR A 804 -1.21 -34.86 -11.60
N SER A 805 -0.91 -33.55 -11.56
CA SER A 805 -1.27 -32.57 -12.59
C SER A 805 -0.05 -32.28 -13.47
N ARG A 806 -0.30 -31.95 -14.75
CA ARG A 806 0.76 -31.52 -15.69
C ARG A 806 0.39 -30.22 -16.36
N PHE A 807 1.35 -29.32 -16.43
CA PHE A 807 1.22 -28.01 -17.05
C PHE A 807 2.40 -27.80 -17.99
N SER A 808 2.17 -27.24 -19.17
CA SER A 808 3.23 -26.96 -20.14
C SER A 808 3.14 -25.51 -20.61
N GLY A 809 4.30 -24.89 -20.84
CA GLY A 809 4.40 -23.49 -21.25
C GLY A 809 5.62 -23.23 -22.13
N ARG A 810 5.75 -21.99 -22.58
CA ARG A 810 6.98 -21.46 -23.18
C ARG A 810 7.60 -20.45 -22.23
N TYR A 811 8.92 -20.50 -22.12
CA TYR A 811 9.73 -19.67 -21.25
C TYR A 811 10.37 -18.54 -22.04
N ALA A 812 10.08 -17.28 -21.68
CA ALA A 812 10.83 -16.14 -22.18
C ALA A 812 12.25 -16.17 -21.59
N ALA A 813 13.26 -15.95 -22.44
CA ALA A 813 14.66 -15.97 -22.01
C ALA A 813 14.89 -14.96 -20.87
N LYS A 814 15.62 -15.38 -19.83
CA LYS A 814 15.84 -14.65 -18.57
C LYS A 814 14.60 -14.38 -17.69
N SER A 815 13.43 -14.97 -17.95
CA SER A 815 12.23 -14.78 -17.11
C SER A 815 12.41 -15.30 -15.68
N ASP A 816 12.11 -14.48 -14.67
CA ASP A 816 12.12 -14.86 -13.24
C ASP A 816 10.91 -15.71 -12.83
N VAL A 817 9.98 -15.93 -13.77
CA VAL A 817 8.73 -16.65 -13.53
C VAL A 817 8.47 -17.67 -14.66
N LEU A 818 7.96 -18.85 -14.32
CA LEU A 818 7.28 -19.76 -15.24
C LEU A 818 5.77 -19.60 -15.11
N GLU A 819 5.05 -19.47 -16.21
CA GLU A 819 3.58 -19.41 -16.25
C GLU A 819 3.07 -20.46 -17.24
N ALA A 820 2.18 -21.33 -16.77
CA ALA A 820 1.66 -22.45 -17.57
C ALA A 820 0.18 -22.70 -17.20
N GLY A 821 -0.72 -22.06 -17.94
CA GLY A 821 -2.15 -22.05 -17.62
C GLY A 821 -2.39 -21.48 -16.23
N SER A 822 -2.84 -22.33 -15.33
CA SER A 822 -3.28 -21.98 -13.98
C SER A 822 -2.21 -22.05 -12.89
N ILE A 823 -0.95 -22.34 -13.25
CA ILE A 823 0.19 -22.28 -12.33
C ILE A 823 1.15 -21.16 -12.70
N ARG A 824 1.75 -20.58 -11.66
CA ARG A 824 2.81 -19.58 -11.71
C ARG A 824 3.90 -20.00 -10.74
N ILE A 825 5.13 -20.08 -11.22
CA ILE A 825 6.29 -20.52 -10.42
C ILE A 825 7.34 -19.41 -10.43
N LEU A 826 7.70 -18.92 -9.25
CA LEU A 826 8.75 -17.92 -9.08
C LEU A 826 10.00 -18.58 -8.51
N ALA A 827 11.18 -18.19 -8.99
CA ALA A 827 12.44 -18.52 -8.31
C ALA A 827 12.74 -17.48 -7.22
N ASP A 828 13.22 -17.94 -6.06
CA ASP A 828 13.81 -17.05 -5.06
C ASP A 828 15.16 -16.50 -5.58
N GLU A 829 15.60 -15.35 -5.09
CA GLU A 829 16.90 -14.77 -5.47
C GLU A 829 18.10 -15.59 -4.99
N GLN A 830 17.89 -16.47 -4.00
CA GLN A 830 18.84 -17.47 -3.56
C GLN A 830 18.47 -18.82 -4.18
N ASP A 831 19.37 -19.35 -5.04
CA ASP A 831 19.15 -20.62 -5.74
C ASP A 831 18.75 -21.76 -4.79
N GLY A 832 17.74 -22.54 -5.17
CA GLY A 832 17.29 -23.72 -4.42
C GLY A 832 15.91 -23.61 -3.76
N ILE A 833 15.20 -22.47 -3.90
CA ILE A 833 13.80 -22.31 -3.52
C ILE A 833 12.94 -21.86 -4.72
N LEU A 834 11.78 -22.50 -4.91
CA LEU A 834 10.70 -22.02 -5.78
C LEU A 834 9.42 -21.74 -4.97
N TYR A 835 8.68 -20.72 -5.39
CA TYR A 835 7.33 -20.44 -4.90
C TYR A 835 6.31 -20.85 -5.96
N LEU A 836 5.44 -21.80 -5.61
CA LEU A 836 4.33 -22.27 -6.43
C LEU A 836 3.06 -21.48 -6.09
N GLU A 837 2.53 -20.76 -7.05
CA GLU A 837 1.22 -20.11 -6.97
C GLU A 837 0.25 -20.80 -7.94
N SER A 838 -1.01 -20.94 -7.57
CA SER A 838 -2.06 -21.38 -8.49
C SER A 838 -3.36 -20.59 -8.34
N ASP A 839 -4.13 -20.57 -9.43
CA ASP A 839 -5.55 -20.20 -9.36
C ASP A 839 -6.40 -21.32 -8.74
N GLU A 840 -7.72 -21.14 -8.76
CA GLU A 840 -8.68 -22.03 -8.11
C GLU A 840 -8.89 -23.38 -8.82
N SER A 841 -8.48 -23.51 -10.09
CA SER A 841 -8.60 -24.74 -10.88
C SER A 841 -7.62 -25.85 -10.46
N VAL A 842 -6.66 -25.53 -9.59
CA VAL A 842 -5.75 -26.48 -8.93
C VAL A 842 -6.21 -26.61 -7.47
N PRO A 843 -7.18 -27.50 -7.14
CA PRO A 843 -7.96 -27.35 -5.91
C PRO A 843 -7.14 -27.45 -4.62
N ILE A 844 -6.04 -28.21 -4.67
CA ILE A 844 -5.15 -28.45 -3.53
C ILE A 844 -4.21 -27.27 -3.21
N LEU A 845 -3.91 -26.43 -4.21
CA LEU A 845 -3.12 -25.19 -4.07
C LEU A 845 -3.96 -23.91 -4.18
N SER A 846 -5.26 -24.01 -4.46
CA SER A 846 -6.20 -22.91 -4.71
C SER A 846 -5.97 -21.70 -3.79
N GLY A 847 -5.43 -20.61 -4.36
CA GLY A 847 -5.18 -19.35 -3.66
C GLY A 847 -4.08 -19.37 -2.59
N ARG A 848 -3.20 -20.38 -2.60
CA ARG A 848 -2.02 -20.51 -1.71
C ARG A 848 -0.73 -20.33 -2.51
N THR A 849 0.30 -19.82 -1.83
CA THR A 849 1.69 -19.86 -2.31
C THR A 849 2.42 -20.94 -1.52
N VAL A 850 2.89 -22.00 -2.18
CA VAL A 850 3.64 -23.10 -1.54
C VAL A 850 5.11 -23.04 -1.90
N THR A 851 5.96 -23.04 -0.88
CA THR A 851 7.42 -23.09 -1.03
C THR A 851 7.86 -24.52 -1.27
N VAL A 852 8.69 -24.75 -2.30
CA VAL A 852 9.38 -26.03 -2.56
C VAL A 852 10.89 -25.81 -2.66
N THR A 853 11.64 -26.74 -2.09
CA THR A 853 13.10 -26.77 -2.12
C THR A 853 13.60 -27.81 -3.12
N ARG A 854 14.74 -27.56 -3.77
CA ARG A 854 15.36 -28.52 -4.69
C ARG A 854 15.71 -29.82 -3.94
N ILE A 855 15.50 -30.96 -4.60
CA ILE A 855 16.01 -32.26 -4.16
C ILE A 855 17.45 -32.39 -4.68
N GLU A 856 18.41 -32.70 -3.80
CA GLU A 856 19.81 -32.99 -4.14
C GLU A 856 19.98 -34.44 -4.66
#